data_AF-A0A0J9FCL1-F1
#
_entry.id   AF-A0A0J9FCL1-F1
#
_cell.length_a   1.000
_cell.length_b   1.000
_cell.length_c   1.000
_cell.angle_alpha   90.00
_cell.angle_beta   90.00
_cell.angle_gamma   90.00
#
_symmetry.space_group_name_H-M   'P 1'
#
loop_
_entity.id
_entity.type
_entity.pdbx_description
1 polymer ?
#
loop_
_entity_poly.entity_id
_entity_poly.type
_entity_poly.pdbx_seq_one_letter_code
_entity_poly.pdbx_strand_id
1 'polypeptide(L)'
;MKKIIVFLLCLTVSANFLFAQDIERNVKERLTDYFNKYTATAKISTPKLNSFDINYDRKTIAIYASESFAYQPFRLETVENIYNQVKELLPGPVHYYQLTIYADGKPIEDLVPNFYRNKKKDKERLSLNIDYKGAPWVKNISRPNEISRGLQNRHIAIWQSHGNYFKNDKNEWGWQRPRLFCTTEDMFTQSFVLPYVIPMLENAGAIVYTPRERDTQKNEIIVDNDTPNASLYLEVGSKKANWTNAPVRGFAQKKTIYKEGENPFTDGTCRFIPTERKKKKNKDQVFAEWVPTLPATGKYAVYVSYQTLPNSVSDAKYLVFHNGGVTEFKVNQKIGGGTWVYLGTFEFDKGNNDYGMVVLSNESSEHGVVCADAVRFGGGMGNIARGGRTSGLPRYLEGARYSAQWAGMPYEVYAGRKGENDYTDDINTRSNAINYLSGSSVYNPQQSGLGVPLEMTMALHSDAGCSKTDELIGSLGIYTTDFNNGKLNAGTDRYASRDLADILLTQIQKDIYSSYSIPWTRRSMWNRNYSETRLPATPSTIIELLSHQNFADMQLGHDPNFKFTVGRAIYKGILQFITSQHDKEYIVQPLPVSNFAIQFGKKKNTLELSWKGEDDPQEPTARPREYIVYTRIGYGGFDNGTLVSKTSHTVKIEPGLVYSFKVTAVNRGGESFPSEILSAYKAKREQEKVIIINGFDRISGPAVINTSERAGFDLSQDPGVPYISNISFCGAQTGFDRTQAGKEGKGSLGHSGNELEGMKIAGNTFDYPFIHGKAIQAAGKYSFVSCSDEAVENGLVTLEDYPVVDYILGLEKEDPANKAYYKTFSSAMQRIMTSYCQSGGSLFVSGAYVGSDMSGTQGNREFTEKILKYGYQSSLTDKSANQIKGLGRTITIPRLPNENSYAVPAADCIVPVDTAFPVFTYVPGNQSAGIAYKGNYRTFVLGFPFESIQSEADRATIMAGILGFFTQK
;
A
#
# COMPACT_ATOMS: atom_id res chain seq x y z
N MET A 1 20.09 31.86 81.45
CA MET A 1 19.09 31.09 80.67
C MET A 1 18.97 31.49 79.21
N LYS A 2 18.82 32.78 78.82
CA LYS A 2 18.67 33.18 77.39
C LYS A 2 19.80 32.77 76.43
N LYS A 3 21.07 32.76 76.86
CA LYS A 3 22.22 32.36 75.99
C LYS A 3 22.31 30.85 75.72
N ILE A 4 21.80 30.00 76.62
CA ILE A 4 21.80 28.55 76.47
C ILE A 4 20.68 28.11 75.50
N ILE A 5 19.53 28.77 75.52
CA ILE A 5 18.41 28.50 74.60
C ILE A 5 18.78 28.86 73.15
N VAL A 6 19.49 29.96 72.91
CA VAL A 6 19.93 30.34 71.55
C VAL A 6 21.01 29.38 71.02
N PHE A 7 21.92 28.89 71.88
CA PHE A 7 22.93 27.90 71.47
C PHE A 7 22.32 26.52 71.19
N LEU A 8 21.33 26.09 71.98
CA LEU A 8 20.53 24.88 71.72
C LEU A 8 19.62 25.02 70.48
N LEU A 9 19.08 26.21 70.20
CA LEU A 9 18.39 26.48 68.93
C LEU A 9 19.35 26.42 67.74
N CYS A 10 20.55 27.00 67.85
CA CYS A 10 21.54 26.93 66.79
C CYS A 10 22.05 25.49 66.57
N LEU A 11 22.21 24.68 67.62
CA LEU A 11 22.59 23.25 67.54
C LEU A 11 21.48 22.36 66.96
N THR A 12 20.21 22.62 67.32
CA THR A 12 19.07 21.90 66.73
C THR A 12 18.83 22.31 65.28
N VAL A 13 19.03 23.59 64.93
CA VAL A 13 18.96 24.05 63.53
C VAL A 13 20.11 23.44 62.72
N SER A 14 21.35 23.42 63.22
CA SER A 14 22.48 22.81 62.51
C SER A 14 22.41 21.29 62.43
N ALA A 15 21.88 20.59 63.43
CA ALA A 15 21.62 19.14 63.36
C ALA A 15 20.52 18.77 62.36
N ASN A 16 19.43 19.56 62.30
CA ASN A 16 18.38 19.36 61.28
C ASN A 16 18.87 19.69 59.86
N PHE A 17 19.75 20.68 59.69
CA PHE A 17 20.36 20.99 58.40
C PHE A 17 21.32 19.89 57.92
N LEU A 18 22.12 19.30 58.82
CA LEU A 18 23.00 18.18 58.50
C LEU A 18 22.21 16.91 58.15
N PHE A 19 21.15 16.61 58.90
CA PHE A 19 20.27 15.45 58.64
C PHE A 19 19.49 15.59 57.32
N ALA A 20 19.03 16.78 56.97
CA ALA A 20 18.39 17.06 55.69
C ALA A 20 19.37 16.93 54.50
N GLN A 21 20.60 17.44 54.64
CA GLN A 21 21.66 17.27 53.62
C GLN A 21 22.03 15.80 53.40
N ASP A 22 22.06 14.98 54.45
CA ASP A 22 22.31 13.54 54.35
C ASP A 22 21.17 12.80 53.63
N ILE A 23 19.91 13.18 53.88
CA ILE A 23 18.75 12.61 53.17
C ILE A 23 18.79 12.98 51.69
N GLU A 24 19.01 14.25 51.34
CA GLU A 24 19.06 14.70 49.95
C GLU A 24 20.20 14.04 49.18
N ARG A 25 21.39 13.89 49.78
CA ARG A 25 22.51 13.15 49.18
C ARG A 25 22.13 11.70 48.90
N ASN A 26 21.53 11.02 49.87
CA ASN A 26 21.13 9.62 49.74
C ASN A 26 20.03 9.43 48.67
N VAL A 27 19.03 10.32 48.64
CA VAL A 27 18.01 10.36 47.57
C VAL A 27 18.67 10.54 46.21
N LYS A 28 19.58 11.52 46.07
CA LYS A 28 20.30 11.77 44.82
C LYS A 28 21.06 10.54 44.33
N GLU A 29 21.85 9.91 45.20
CA GLU A 29 22.65 8.73 44.86
C GLU A 29 21.76 7.58 44.40
N ARG A 30 20.71 7.24 45.16
CA ARG A 30 19.79 6.16 44.83
C ARG A 30 19.05 6.41 43.52
N LEU A 31 18.50 7.60 43.33
CA LEU A 31 17.79 7.96 42.10
C LEU A 31 18.73 7.95 40.89
N THR A 32 19.95 8.47 41.04
CA THR A 32 20.95 8.43 39.97
C THR A 32 21.27 7.00 39.57
N ASP A 33 21.45 6.10 40.55
CA ASP A 33 21.69 4.68 40.29
C ASP A 33 20.50 4.01 39.59
N TYR A 34 19.28 4.29 40.05
CA TYR A 34 18.05 3.77 39.46
C TYR A 34 17.93 4.15 37.98
N PHE A 35 18.02 5.43 37.63
CA PHE A 35 17.88 5.87 36.24
C PHE A 35 19.02 5.36 35.35
N ASN A 36 20.26 5.32 35.84
CA ASN A 36 21.41 4.80 35.09
C ASN A 36 21.30 3.29 34.79
N LYS A 37 20.61 2.53 35.65
CA LYS A 37 20.38 1.09 35.48
C LYS A 37 19.00 0.74 34.94
N TYR A 38 18.15 1.74 34.69
CA TYR A 38 16.79 1.52 34.21
C TYR A 38 16.80 0.92 32.81
N THR A 39 16.09 -0.19 32.63
CA THR A 39 15.91 -0.84 31.33
C THR A 39 14.45 -0.69 30.89
N ALA A 40 14.23 0.04 29.81
CA ALA A 40 12.91 0.15 29.19
C ALA A 40 12.63 -1.05 28.27
N THR A 41 11.35 -1.28 27.96
CA THR A 41 10.94 -2.26 26.94
C THR A 41 11.29 -1.83 25.52
N ALA A 42 11.43 -0.53 25.28
CA ALA A 42 11.90 0.03 24.01
C ALA A 42 13.41 0.32 24.07
N LYS A 43 14.09 0.20 22.92
CA LYS A 43 15.51 0.57 22.75
C LYS A 43 15.64 2.10 22.76
N ILE A 44 15.86 2.65 23.95
CA ILE A 44 16.08 4.08 24.20
C ILE A 44 17.50 4.36 24.69
N SER A 45 17.93 5.61 24.60
CA SER A 45 19.13 6.05 25.31
C SER A 45 18.93 5.92 26.82
N THR A 46 19.97 5.53 27.56
CA THR A 46 19.92 5.38 29.02
C THR A 46 19.34 6.64 29.68
N PRO A 47 18.26 6.51 30.46
CA PRO A 47 17.71 7.60 31.26
C PRO A 47 18.71 8.14 32.29
N LYS A 48 18.57 9.41 32.65
CA LYS A 48 19.37 10.05 33.69
C LYS A 48 18.45 10.83 34.63
N LEU A 49 18.88 10.99 35.87
CA LEU A 49 18.31 11.97 36.78
C LEU A 49 18.81 13.37 36.39
N ASN A 50 17.91 14.30 36.09
CA ASN A 50 18.27 15.71 35.90
C ASN A 50 18.31 16.44 37.24
N SER A 51 17.22 16.37 38.01
CA SER A 51 17.07 17.00 39.33
C SER A 51 15.96 16.34 40.13
N PHE A 52 15.84 16.70 41.41
CA PHE A 52 14.68 16.40 42.24
C PHE A 52 14.49 17.53 43.25
N ASP A 53 13.25 17.76 43.66
CA ASP A 53 12.86 18.75 44.65
C ASP A 53 12.10 18.08 45.79
N ILE A 54 12.53 18.30 47.02
CA ILE A 54 11.84 17.81 48.22
C ILE A 54 11.19 19.00 48.93
N ASN A 55 9.88 18.93 49.13
CA ASN A 55 9.15 19.88 49.95
C ASN A 55 8.73 19.21 51.26
N TYR A 56 9.49 19.48 52.32
CA TYR A 56 9.26 18.90 53.64
C TYR A 56 7.96 19.38 54.29
N ASP A 57 7.55 20.64 54.05
CA ASP A 57 6.33 21.22 54.61
C ASP A 57 5.07 20.57 54.00
N ARG A 58 5.06 20.42 52.68
CA ARG A 58 3.95 19.81 51.93
C ARG A 58 4.04 18.28 51.88
N LYS A 59 5.15 17.70 52.35
CA LYS A 59 5.47 16.27 52.24
C LYS A 59 5.35 15.77 50.80
N THR A 60 6.00 16.47 49.87
CA THR A 60 6.02 16.09 48.44
C THR A 60 7.46 15.94 47.93
N ILE A 61 7.64 15.07 46.94
CA ILE A 61 8.89 14.94 46.19
C ILE A 61 8.58 14.95 44.69
N ALA A 62 9.26 15.84 43.95
CA ALA A 62 9.20 15.91 42.50
C ALA A 62 10.54 15.43 41.93
N ILE A 63 10.52 14.48 41.00
CA ILE A 63 11.73 13.92 40.38
C ILE A 63 11.69 14.26 38.89
N TYR A 64 12.78 14.80 38.34
CA TYR A 64 12.87 15.15 36.93
C TYR A 64 13.90 14.26 36.24
N ALA A 65 13.41 13.38 35.38
CA ALA A 65 14.23 12.51 34.54
C ALA A 65 14.58 13.21 33.22
N SER A 66 15.63 12.73 32.56
CA SER A 66 16.01 13.16 31.21
C SER A 66 14.93 12.83 30.18
N GLU A 67 14.89 13.59 29.09
CA GLU A 67 13.94 13.38 27.98
C GLU A 67 13.94 11.96 27.42
N SER A 68 15.10 11.28 27.42
CA SER A 68 15.21 9.89 27.00
C SER A 68 14.27 8.95 27.76
N PHE A 69 13.93 9.27 29.01
CA PHE A 69 12.94 8.51 29.79
C PHE A 69 11.52 8.62 29.22
N ALA A 70 11.19 9.74 28.56
CA ALA A 70 9.90 9.97 27.91
C ALA A 70 9.75 9.25 26.55
N TYR A 71 10.86 8.78 25.98
CA TYR A 71 10.90 8.17 24.65
C TYR A 71 10.45 6.70 24.62
N GLN A 72 10.12 6.13 25.78
CA GLN A 72 9.52 4.80 25.90
C GLN A 72 7.98 4.85 25.86
N PRO A 73 7.31 3.73 25.51
CA PRO A 73 5.86 3.64 25.68
C PRO A 73 5.51 3.60 27.18
N PHE A 74 4.56 4.43 27.60
CA PHE A 74 3.97 4.34 28.94
C PHE A 74 2.56 3.75 28.87
N ARG A 75 2.29 2.81 29.75
CA ARG A 75 0.98 2.22 30.06
C ARG A 75 0.72 2.38 31.56
N LEU A 76 -0.54 2.30 31.97
CA LEU A 76 -0.92 2.46 33.39
C LEU A 76 -0.10 1.53 34.32
N GLU A 77 0.04 0.26 33.93
CA GLU A 77 0.82 -0.74 34.66
C GLU A 77 2.32 -0.39 34.75
N THR A 78 2.93 0.02 33.64
CA THR A 78 4.35 0.41 33.64
C THR A 78 4.61 1.66 34.49
N VAL A 79 3.68 2.62 34.47
CA VAL A 79 3.78 3.83 35.28
C VAL A 79 3.67 3.49 36.76
N GLU A 80 2.67 2.70 37.15
CA GLU A 80 2.51 2.23 38.52
C GLU A 80 3.75 1.47 39.03
N ASN A 81 4.31 0.58 38.21
CA ASN A 81 5.53 -0.14 38.54
C ASN A 81 6.72 0.79 38.78
N ILE A 82 6.90 1.81 37.95
CA ILE A 82 7.97 2.82 38.14
C ILE A 82 7.76 3.58 39.45
N TYR A 83 6.54 4.06 39.71
CA TYR A 83 6.23 4.76 40.96
C TYR A 83 6.49 3.88 42.20
N ASN A 84 6.13 2.60 42.16
CA ASN A 84 6.37 1.66 43.25
C ASN A 84 7.87 1.43 43.47
N GLN A 85 8.62 1.15 42.40
CA GLN A 85 10.07 0.95 42.47
C GLN A 85 10.79 2.18 43.06
N VAL A 86 10.45 3.38 42.56
CA VAL A 86 11.06 4.61 43.05
C VAL A 86 10.65 4.89 44.50
N LYS A 87 9.38 4.64 44.86
CA LYS A 87 8.92 4.82 46.25
C LYS A 87 9.68 3.90 47.22
N GLU A 88 9.82 2.62 46.89
CA GLU A 88 10.58 1.64 47.70
C GLU A 88 12.06 2.01 47.82
N LEU A 89 12.62 2.64 46.79
CA LEU A 89 13.99 3.11 46.78
C LEU A 89 14.24 4.31 47.71
N LEU A 90 13.25 5.18 47.93
CA LEU A 90 13.42 6.39 48.73
C LEU A 90 13.63 6.08 50.24
N PRO A 91 14.59 6.74 50.93
CA PRO A 91 14.81 6.54 52.36
C PRO A 91 13.68 7.14 53.22
N GLY A 92 13.49 6.67 54.46
CA GLY A 92 12.65 7.36 55.43
C GLY A 92 13.28 8.69 55.84
N PRO A 93 12.53 9.81 56.00
CA PRO A 93 11.07 9.97 56.00
C PRO A 93 10.42 10.26 54.63
N VAL A 94 11.21 10.54 53.59
CA VAL A 94 10.71 10.97 52.27
C VAL A 94 10.01 9.85 51.49
N HIS A 95 10.23 8.59 51.86
CA HIS A 95 9.45 7.43 51.41
C HIS A 95 7.91 7.62 51.53
N TYR A 96 7.47 8.37 52.54
CA TYR A 96 6.05 8.60 52.82
C TYR A 96 5.51 9.87 52.16
N TYR A 97 6.32 10.58 51.37
CA TYR A 97 5.90 11.80 50.70
C TYR A 97 5.11 11.47 49.44
N GLN A 98 4.26 12.40 49.02
CA GLN A 98 3.60 12.30 47.73
C GLN A 98 4.64 12.49 46.62
N LEU A 99 4.81 11.46 45.79
CA LEU A 99 5.80 11.39 44.72
C LEU A 99 5.17 11.74 43.37
N THR A 100 5.87 12.57 42.59
CA THR A 100 5.57 12.80 41.17
C THR A 100 6.86 12.70 40.36
N ILE A 101 6.85 11.90 39.30
CA ILE A 101 8.00 11.72 38.41
C ILE A 101 7.69 12.41 37.09
N TYR A 102 8.56 13.31 36.67
CA TYR A 102 8.46 14.10 35.45
C TYR A 102 9.47 13.61 34.41
N ALA A 103 9.02 13.55 33.16
CA ALA A 103 9.88 13.39 31.99
C ALA A 103 9.32 14.24 30.86
N ASP A 104 10.20 14.88 30.07
CA ASP A 104 9.77 15.79 28.99
C ASP A 104 8.78 16.87 29.51
N GLY A 105 9.03 17.38 30.72
CA GLY A 105 8.20 18.43 31.36
C GLY A 105 6.80 17.99 31.80
N LYS A 106 6.44 16.71 31.72
CA LYS A 106 5.12 16.17 32.12
C LYS A 106 5.26 15.06 33.16
N PRO A 107 4.29 14.91 34.08
CA PRO A 107 4.16 13.68 34.87
C PRO A 107 4.12 12.45 33.94
N ILE A 108 4.80 11.36 34.30
CA ILE A 108 4.90 10.19 33.42
C ILE A 108 3.55 9.51 33.15
N GLU A 109 2.59 9.61 34.07
CA GLU A 109 1.20 9.18 33.87
C GLU A 109 0.50 9.97 32.75
N ASP A 110 0.90 11.23 32.55
CA ASP A 110 0.38 12.08 31.47
C ASP A 110 1.00 11.75 30.12
N LEU A 111 2.01 10.88 30.07
CA LEU A 111 2.59 10.36 28.84
C LEU A 111 1.95 9.04 28.38
N VAL A 112 0.90 8.55 29.06
CA VAL A 112 0.09 7.43 28.54
C VAL A 112 -0.85 7.95 27.45
N PRO A 113 -0.87 7.39 26.22
CA PRO A 113 -1.80 7.84 25.19
C PRO A 113 -3.26 7.70 25.61
N ASN A 114 -4.12 8.62 25.20
CA ASN A 114 -5.54 8.60 25.56
C ASN A 114 -6.25 7.30 25.15
N PHE A 115 -5.84 6.68 24.04
CA PHE A 115 -6.35 5.39 23.60
C PHE A 115 -6.13 4.26 24.62
N TYR A 116 -5.05 4.32 25.41
CA TYR A 116 -4.73 3.33 26.43
C TYR A 116 -5.17 3.75 27.85
N ARG A 117 -5.93 4.84 28.00
CA ARG A 117 -6.48 5.30 29.27
C ARG A 117 -7.93 4.88 29.46
N ASN A 118 -8.21 4.19 30.57
CA ASN A 118 -9.58 3.81 30.93
C ASN A 118 -10.34 4.91 31.67
N LYS A 119 -9.64 5.85 32.31
CA LYS A 119 -10.19 6.98 33.09
C LYS A 119 -9.25 8.18 32.95
N LYS A 120 -9.73 9.40 33.26
CA LYS A 120 -8.92 10.64 33.24
C LYS A 120 -8.20 10.87 31.89
N LYS A 121 -8.94 10.75 30.78
CA LYS A 121 -8.44 11.15 29.45
C LYS A 121 -8.08 12.64 29.48
N ASP A 122 -6.94 12.99 28.90
CA ASP A 122 -6.52 14.38 28.71
C ASP A 122 -7.33 14.98 27.55
N LYS A 123 -8.31 15.82 27.87
CA LYS A 123 -9.22 16.41 26.89
C LYS A 123 -8.53 17.42 25.98
N GLU A 124 -7.39 18.00 26.39
CA GLU A 124 -6.68 18.98 25.56
C GLU A 124 -6.01 18.33 24.34
N ARG A 125 -5.77 17.02 24.37
CA ARG A 125 -5.19 16.23 23.26
C ARG A 125 -6.24 15.55 22.39
N LEU A 126 -7.52 15.82 22.62
CA LEU A 126 -8.64 15.22 21.88
C LEU A 126 -9.36 16.26 21.02
N SER A 127 -9.95 15.81 19.94
CA SER A 127 -10.73 16.64 19.01
C SER A 127 -12.24 16.59 19.31
N LEU A 128 -12.64 16.41 20.57
CA LEU A 128 -14.06 16.15 20.96
C LEU A 128 -15.05 17.22 20.46
N ASN A 129 -14.61 18.49 20.43
CA ASN A 129 -15.42 19.63 19.97
C ASN A 129 -15.04 20.08 18.55
N ILE A 130 -14.13 19.38 17.88
CA ILE A 130 -13.58 19.71 16.56
C ILE A 130 -13.89 18.54 15.64
N ASP A 131 -15.04 18.58 14.97
CA ASP A 131 -15.48 17.52 14.06
C ASP A 131 -16.08 18.14 12.80
N TYR A 132 -15.57 17.75 11.63
CA TYR A 132 -16.09 18.25 10.36
C TYR A 132 -17.49 17.70 10.07
N LYS A 133 -18.46 18.60 9.85
CA LYS A 133 -19.87 18.25 9.59
C LYS A 133 -20.33 18.46 8.14
N GLY A 134 -19.44 18.98 7.28
CA GLY A 134 -19.76 19.24 5.88
C GLY A 134 -19.73 17.98 5.01
N ALA A 135 -20.02 18.16 3.71
CA ALA A 135 -19.87 17.09 2.74
C ALA A 135 -18.38 16.72 2.52
N PRO A 136 -18.03 15.44 2.37
CA PRO A 136 -16.66 15.03 2.05
C PRO A 136 -16.14 15.70 0.78
N TRP A 137 -14.81 15.81 0.64
CA TRP A 137 -14.21 16.45 -0.54
C TRP A 137 -14.56 15.69 -1.81
N VAL A 138 -14.48 14.36 -1.75
CA VAL A 138 -14.92 13.43 -2.79
C VAL A 138 -15.71 12.29 -2.14
N LYS A 139 -16.81 11.89 -2.76
CA LYS A 139 -17.60 10.71 -2.38
C LYS A 139 -17.95 9.88 -3.61
N ASN A 140 -17.47 8.64 -3.67
CA ASN A 140 -17.96 7.63 -4.61
C ASN A 140 -19.37 7.21 -4.17
N ILE A 141 -20.38 7.46 -5.01
CA ILE A 141 -21.78 7.08 -4.73
C ILE A 141 -22.19 5.78 -5.42
N SER A 142 -21.33 5.22 -6.27
CA SER A 142 -21.51 3.89 -6.88
C SER A 142 -21.04 2.74 -5.98
N ARG A 143 -20.30 3.04 -4.88
CA ARG A 143 -19.88 2.02 -3.90
C ARG A 143 -21.13 1.36 -3.27
N PRO A 144 -21.22 0.01 -3.24
CA PRO A 144 -22.45 -0.67 -2.85
C PRO A 144 -22.60 -0.90 -1.34
N ASN A 145 -21.60 -0.58 -0.52
CA ASN A 145 -21.63 -0.75 0.94
C ASN A 145 -21.53 0.57 1.72
N GLU A 146 -22.03 0.54 2.95
CA GLU A 146 -21.90 1.63 3.92
C GLU A 146 -20.86 1.32 5.00
N ILE A 147 -19.95 2.27 5.25
CA ILE A 147 -18.94 2.17 6.31
C ILE A 147 -19.38 3.04 7.47
N SER A 148 -19.61 2.43 8.64
CA SER A 148 -20.16 3.12 9.82
C SER A 148 -19.23 3.14 11.03
N ARG A 149 -18.18 2.31 11.03
CA ARG A 149 -17.21 2.16 12.13
C ARG A 149 -15.75 2.11 11.64
N GLY A 150 -15.52 2.49 10.38
CA GLY A 150 -14.20 2.73 9.80
C GLY A 150 -13.84 4.22 9.84
N LEU A 151 -13.27 4.69 8.74
CA LEU A 151 -12.79 6.05 8.49
C LEU A 151 -13.70 6.85 7.54
N GLN A 152 -14.96 6.45 7.39
CA GLN A 152 -15.91 7.09 6.47
C GLN A 152 -15.90 8.62 6.61
N ASN A 153 -15.63 9.31 5.50
CA ASN A 153 -15.58 10.77 5.36
C ASN A 153 -14.46 11.47 6.16
N ARG A 154 -13.47 10.72 6.68
CA ARG A 154 -12.29 11.31 7.33
C ARG A 154 -11.24 11.65 6.28
N HIS A 155 -10.64 12.84 6.36
CA HIS A 155 -9.59 13.25 5.43
C HIS A 155 -8.23 13.13 6.10
N ILE A 156 -7.33 12.41 5.44
CA ILE A 156 -6.04 12.01 5.99
C ILE A 156 -4.97 12.38 4.97
N ALA A 157 -3.86 12.96 5.41
CA ALA A 157 -2.69 13.11 4.57
C ALA A 157 -1.61 12.12 5.00
N ILE A 158 -1.09 11.33 4.06
CA ILE A 158 0.07 10.47 4.29
C ILE A 158 1.03 10.53 3.12
N TRP A 159 2.31 10.33 3.37
CA TRP A 159 3.32 10.27 2.32
C TRP A 159 4.45 9.32 2.67
N GLN A 160 5.04 8.76 1.61
CA GLN A 160 6.35 8.13 1.60
C GLN A 160 7.46 9.18 1.85
N SER A 161 8.71 8.75 2.01
CA SER A 161 9.85 9.66 2.27
C SER A 161 10.17 10.58 1.08
N HIS A 162 11.41 11.04 0.98
CA HIS A 162 11.90 11.90 -0.09
C HIS A 162 11.65 11.34 -1.49
N GLY A 163 11.59 12.21 -2.49
CA GLY A 163 11.60 11.83 -3.89
C GLY A 163 12.86 12.35 -4.56
N ASN A 164 13.03 12.03 -5.84
CA ASN A 164 14.12 12.58 -6.64
C ASN A 164 14.02 14.11 -6.65
N TYR A 165 15.13 14.77 -6.36
CA TYR A 165 15.20 16.23 -6.30
C TYR A 165 16.47 16.74 -6.96
N PHE A 166 16.45 18.01 -7.31
CA PHE A 166 17.58 18.68 -7.92
C PHE A 166 18.59 19.12 -6.86
N LYS A 167 19.82 18.62 -6.93
CA LYS A 167 20.93 19.01 -6.07
C LYS A 167 21.58 20.27 -6.64
N ASN A 168 21.15 21.44 -6.15
CA ASN A 168 21.55 22.74 -6.68
C ASN A 168 23.09 22.91 -6.73
N ASP A 169 23.81 22.44 -5.70
CA ASP A 169 25.26 22.50 -5.58
C ASP A 169 26.01 21.61 -6.59
N LYS A 170 25.37 20.53 -7.05
CA LYS A 170 25.92 19.58 -8.03
C LYS A 170 25.36 19.76 -9.43
N ASN A 171 24.36 20.64 -9.61
CA ASN A 171 23.64 20.85 -10.86
C ASN A 171 23.08 19.55 -11.46
N GLU A 172 22.58 18.63 -10.63
CA GLU A 172 22.10 17.31 -11.05
C GLU A 172 20.82 16.89 -10.33
N TRP A 173 20.06 15.99 -10.95
CA TRP A 173 18.94 15.30 -10.32
C TRP A 173 19.44 14.07 -9.56
N GLY A 174 18.92 13.80 -8.37
CA GLY A 174 19.31 12.62 -7.60
C GLY A 174 18.47 12.36 -6.36
N TRP A 175 18.73 11.19 -5.77
CA TRP A 175 18.11 10.73 -4.52
C TRP A 175 18.81 11.31 -3.30
N GLN A 176 18.12 11.35 -2.16
CA GLN A 176 18.74 11.71 -0.89
C GLN A 176 19.72 10.62 -0.43
N ARG A 177 19.31 9.35 -0.54
CA ARG A 177 20.06 8.19 -0.04
C ARG A 177 20.80 7.45 -1.16
N PRO A 178 21.87 6.70 -0.81
CA PRO A 178 22.58 5.87 -1.76
C PRO A 178 21.74 4.67 -2.22
N ARG A 179 22.07 4.16 -3.40
CA ARG A 179 21.49 2.93 -3.96
C ARG A 179 22.08 1.71 -3.26
N LEU A 180 21.34 1.17 -2.31
CA LEU A 180 21.73 0.02 -1.51
C LEU A 180 20.64 -1.05 -1.54
N PHE A 181 21.04 -2.32 -1.57
CA PHE A 181 20.15 -3.48 -1.53
C PHE A 181 19.03 -3.41 -2.58
N CYS A 182 19.42 -3.11 -3.82
CA CYS A 182 18.55 -2.95 -4.98
C CYS A 182 17.54 -1.80 -4.92
N THR A 183 17.62 -0.89 -3.95
CA THR A 183 16.68 0.24 -3.79
C THR A 183 17.35 1.50 -3.24
N THR A 184 16.55 2.52 -2.95
CA THR A 184 16.89 3.70 -2.14
C THR A 184 15.69 4.01 -1.25
N GLU A 185 15.89 4.65 -0.10
CA GLU A 185 14.82 5.09 0.82
C GLU A 185 13.65 5.74 0.07
N ASP A 186 13.99 6.67 -0.82
CA ASP A 186 13.09 7.51 -1.62
C ASP A 186 12.09 6.69 -2.48
N MET A 187 12.53 5.50 -2.91
CA MET A 187 11.75 4.54 -3.73
C MET A 187 11.20 3.37 -2.91
N PHE A 188 11.80 3.07 -1.76
CA PHE A 188 11.46 1.94 -0.93
C PHE A 188 10.15 2.16 -0.18
N THR A 189 10.03 3.29 0.51
CA THR A 189 8.90 3.59 1.40
C THR A 189 7.57 3.72 0.65
N GLN A 190 7.59 4.21 -0.60
CA GLN A 190 6.41 4.23 -1.48
C GLN A 190 5.86 2.83 -1.79
N SER A 191 6.67 1.78 -1.71
CA SER A 191 6.20 0.40 -1.92
C SER A 191 5.38 -0.14 -0.75
N PHE A 192 5.30 0.58 0.37
CA PHE A 192 4.35 0.34 1.46
C PHE A 192 3.12 1.24 1.29
N VAL A 193 3.37 2.54 1.07
CA VAL A 193 2.32 3.56 1.07
C VAL A 193 1.33 3.39 -0.08
N LEU A 194 1.82 3.30 -1.32
CA LEU A 194 0.97 3.31 -2.52
C LEU A 194 0.16 2.01 -2.70
N PRO A 195 0.76 0.80 -2.60
CA PRO A 195 0.00 -0.44 -2.85
C PRO A 195 -0.74 -0.99 -1.63
N TYR A 196 -0.40 -0.57 -0.41
CA TYR A 196 -1.01 -1.13 0.81
C TYR A 196 -1.70 -0.07 1.68
N VAL A 197 -0.97 0.91 2.22
CA VAL A 197 -1.54 1.83 3.23
C VAL A 197 -2.68 2.68 2.67
N ILE A 198 -2.47 3.34 1.52
CA ILE A 198 -3.51 4.18 0.91
C ILE A 198 -4.77 3.35 0.58
N PRO A 199 -4.69 2.20 -0.13
CA PRO A 199 -5.86 1.37 -0.38
C PRO A 199 -6.59 0.93 0.89
N MET A 200 -5.89 0.57 1.96
CA MET A 200 -6.54 0.17 3.23
C MET A 200 -7.30 1.34 3.87
N LEU A 201 -6.75 2.56 3.84
CA LEU A 201 -7.44 3.75 4.35
C LEU A 201 -8.68 4.09 3.51
N GLU A 202 -8.58 4.05 2.19
CA GLU A 202 -9.68 4.33 1.25
C GLU A 202 -10.77 3.23 1.32
N ASN A 203 -10.39 1.97 1.50
CA ASN A 203 -11.32 0.88 1.73
C ASN A 203 -12.05 1.00 3.07
N ALA A 204 -11.43 1.61 4.07
CA ALA A 204 -12.08 2.02 5.32
C ALA A 204 -12.87 3.33 5.20
N GLY A 205 -12.95 3.95 4.01
CA GLY A 205 -13.79 5.11 3.73
C GLY A 205 -13.12 6.47 3.93
N ALA A 206 -11.80 6.50 4.15
CA ALA A 206 -11.04 7.74 4.21
C ALA A 206 -10.87 8.39 2.83
N ILE A 207 -10.67 9.71 2.83
CA ILE A 207 -10.23 10.49 1.67
C ILE A 207 -8.75 10.80 1.90
N VAL A 208 -7.89 10.22 1.08
CA VAL A 208 -6.44 10.27 1.31
C VAL A 208 -5.78 11.24 0.34
N TYR A 209 -5.06 12.21 0.89
CA TYR A 209 -4.18 13.12 0.15
C TYR A 209 -2.72 12.70 0.33
N THR A 210 -1.92 12.84 -0.72
CA THR A 210 -0.46 12.77 -0.64
C THR A 210 0.15 13.95 -1.39
N PRO A 211 1.15 14.65 -0.82
CA PRO A 211 1.86 15.75 -1.47
C PRO A 211 2.73 15.32 -2.67
N ARG A 212 3.02 14.01 -2.81
CA ARG A 212 3.69 13.43 -3.98
C ARG A 212 2.66 12.78 -4.90
N GLU A 213 2.95 12.71 -6.20
CA GLU A 213 2.08 12.01 -7.15
C GLU A 213 1.91 10.53 -6.75
N ARG A 214 0.67 10.01 -6.84
CA ARG A 214 0.31 8.64 -6.43
C ARG A 214 0.12 7.69 -7.61
N ASP A 215 -0.12 8.20 -8.82
CA ASP A 215 -0.31 7.37 -10.00
C ASP A 215 1.02 7.01 -10.65
N THR A 216 1.17 5.71 -10.90
CA THR A 216 2.38 5.10 -11.48
C THR A 216 2.32 5.05 -13.00
N GLN A 217 1.19 5.43 -13.60
CA GLN A 217 1.01 5.54 -15.05
C GLN A 217 1.90 6.65 -15.63
N LYS A 218 2.77 6.29 -16.59
CA LYS A 218 3.72 7.22 -17.23
C LYS A 218 3.06 8.15 -18.25
N ASN A 219 1.93 7.72 -18.80
CA ASN A 219 1.14 8.54 -19.71
C ASN A 219 0.30 9.55 -18.92
N GLU A 220 0.19 10.78 -19.43
CA GLU A 220 -0.71 11.80 -18.92
C GLU A 220 -1.42 12.45 -20.09
N ILE A 221 -2.75 12.51 -20.02
CA ILE A 221 -3.58 13.26 -20.97
C ILE A 221 -4.44 14.21 -20.16
N ILE A 222 -4.38 15.49 -20.49
CA ILE A 222 -5.23 16.53 -19.90
C ILE A 222 -6.19 17.01 -20.97
N VAL A 223 -7.47 16.99 -20.63
CA VAL A 223 -8.55 17.53 -21.45
C VAL A 223 -9.01 18.81 -20.78
N ASP A 224 -8.99 19.90 -21.54
CA ASP A 224 -9.16 21.27 -21.06
C ASP A 224 -9.80 22.12 -22.16
N ASN A 225 -10.61 23.11 -21.79
CA ASN A 225 -11.28 24.00 -22.74
C ASN A 225 -10.34 25.04 -23.35
N ASP A 226 -9.27 25.42 -22.64
CA ASP A 226 -8.31 26.43 -23.09
C ASP A 226 -7.19 25.85 -23.96
N THR A 227 -6.98 24.53 -23.89
CA THR A 227 -5.88 23.84 -24.58
C THR A 227 -6.39 22.74 -25.52
N PRO A 228 -7.00 23.09 -26.67
CA PRO A 228 -7.46 22.09 -27.64
C PRO A 228 -6.32 21.16 -28.08
N ASN A 229 -6.57 19.86 -28.04
CA ASN A 229 -5.64 18.83 -28.48
C ASN A 229 -6.41 17.71 -29.21
N ALA A 230 -5.81 16.51 -29.34
CA ALA A 230 -6.49 15.38 -29.98
C ALA A 230 -7.70 14.84 -29.18
N SER A 231 -7.87 15.27 -27.94
CA SER A 231 -8.99 14.95 -27.04
C SER A 231 -10.17 15.90 -27.27
N LEU A 232 -11.36 15.51 -26.82
CA LEU A 232 -12.59 16.29 -26.99
C LEU A 232 -13.03 16.92 -25.67
N TYR A 233 -13.32 18.21 -25.69
CA TYR A 233 -14.06 18.93 -24.66
C TYR A 233 -15.37 19.45 -25.23
N LEU A 234 -16.48 19.27 -24.51
CA LEU A 234 -17.81 19.71 -24.94
C LEU A 234 -18.61 20.30 -23.77
N GLU A 235 -19.31 21.40 -24.04
CA GLU A 235 -20.29 22.01 -23.16
C GLU A 235 -21.69 21.91 -23.76
N VAL A 236 -22.64 21.37 -23.01
CA VAL A 236 -24.06 21.36 -23.37
C VAL A 236 -24.85 22.20 -22.38
N GLY A 237 -25.39 23.31 -22.87
CA GLY A 237 -26.32 24.18 -22.14
C GLY A 237 -27.78 23.81 -22.34
N SER A 238 -28.68 24.62 -21.80
CA SER A 238 -30.13 24.57 -22.07
C SER A 238 -30.64 25.92 -22.55
N LYS A 239 -31.91 25.97 -22.97
CA LYS A 239 -32.57 27.25 -23.30
C LYS A 239 -32.56 28.28 -22.17
N LYS A 240 -32.36 27.86 -20.90
CA LYS A 240 -32.42 28.74 -19.72
C LYS A 240 -31.06 29.07 -19.13
N ALA A 241 -30.02 28.30 -19.43
CA ALA A 241 -28.70 28.46 -18.84
C ALA A 241 -27.63 27.91 -19.79
N ASN A 242 -26.58 28.68 -19.99
CA ASN A 242 -25.40 28.30 -20.76
C ASN A 242 -24.16 28.39 -19.86
N TRP A 243 -23.13 27.62 -20.21
CA TRP A 243 -21.83 27.71 -19.55
C TRP A 243 -21.18 29.06 -19.85
N THR A 244 -20.60 29.68 -18.82
CA THR A 244 -19.96 30.99 -18.91
C THR A 244 -18.62 30.98 -18.20
N ASN A 245 -17.72 31.89 -18.59
CA ASN A 245 -16.44 32.07 -17.90
C ASN A 245 -16.68 32.54 -16.46
N ALA A 246 -16.07 31.85 -15.51
CA ALA A 246 -15.98 32.29 -14.14
C ALA A 246 -15.09 33.55 -14.06
N PRO A 247 -15.30 34.44 -13.07
CA PRO A 247 -14.50 35.65 -12.87
C PRO A 247 -13.11 35.38 -12.27
N VAL A 248 -12.64 34.12 -12.33
CA VAL A 248 -11.38 33.64 -11.77
C VAL A 248 -10.64 32.79 -12.79
N ARG A 249 -9.31 32.72 -12.67
CA ARG A 249 -8.46 31.91 -13.55
C ARG A 249 -8.64 30.42 -13.30
N GLY A 250 -8.43 29.63 -14.34
CA GLY A 250 -8.41 28.17 -14.30
C GLY A 250 -7.09 27.61 -14.83
N PHE A 251 -7.04 26.30 -14.94
CA PHE A 251 -5.91 25.59 -15.54
C PHE A 251 -5.82 25.83 -17.05
N ALA A 252 -4.61 25.94 -17.57
CA ALA A 252 -4.33 25.72 -19.00
C ALA A 252 -2.91 25.19 -19.18
N GLN A 253 -2.76 24.12 -19.98
CA GLN A 253 -1.44 23.55 -20.25
C GLN A 253 -0.78 24.24 -21.45
N LYS A 254 -0.28 25.47 -21.27
CA LYS A 254 0.38 26.23 -22.34
C LYS A 254 1.79 25.74 -22.68
N LYS A 255 2.38 24.91 -21.80
CA LYS A 255 3.75 24.41 -21.92
C LYS A 255 3.81 22.91 -21.63
N THR A 256 4.76 22.24 -22.26
CA THR A 256 5.12 20.84 -21.94
C THR A 256 6.13 20.74 -20.81
N ILE A 257 6.95 21.78 -20.60
CA ILE A 257 7.94 21.88 -19.53
C ILE A 257 7.76 23.23 -18.83
N TYR A 258 7.69 23.22 -17.50
CA TYR A 258 7.52 24.41 -16.67
C TYR A 258 8.82 24.73 -15.92
N LYS A 259 9.14 26.02 -15.82
CA LYS A 259 10.26 26.52 -15.02
C LYS A 259 9.80 26.84 -13.62
N GLU A 260 10.75 27.08 -12.73
CA GLU A 260 10.44 27.57 -11.39
C GLU A 260 9.54 28.82 -11.42
N GLY A 261 8.57 28.88 -10.49
CA GLY A 261 7.60 29.97 -10.36
C GLY A 261 6.42 29.93 -11.33
N GLU A 262 6.47 29.10 -12.38
CA GLU A 262 5.39 29.01 -13.35
C GLU A 262 4.25 28.12 -12.83
N ASN A 263 3.01 28.62 -12.89
CA ASN A 263 1.82 27.95 -12.36
C ASN A 263 0.71 27.84 -13.43
N PRO A 264 0.40 26.63 -13.93
CA PRO A 264 -0.59 26.45 -15.00
C PRO A 264 -2.03 26.76 -14.57
N PHE A 265 -2.34 26.80 -13.26
CA PHE A 265 -3.65 27.18 -12.73
C PHE A 265 -3.94 28.69 -12.77
N THR A 266 -2.98 29.47 -13.28
CA THR A 266 -3.14 30.92 -13.50
C THR A 266 -3.24 31.30 -14.98
N ASP A 267 -3.09 30.32 -15.87
CA ASP A 267 -2.94 30.54 -17.31
C ASP A 267 -4.28 30.47 -18.08
N GLY A 268 -5.28 29.72 -17.57
CA GLY A 268 -6.54 29.43 -18.24
C GLY A 268 -7.76 30.13 -17.65
N THR A 269 -8.93 29.52 -17.89
CA THR A 269 -10.27 29.95 -17.50
C THR A 269 -11.01 28.79 -16.81
N CYS A 270 -11.90 29.07 -15.85
CA CYS A 270 -12.89 28.08 -15.38
C CYS A 270 -14.26 28.42 -15.99
N ARG A 271 -15.08 27.41 -16.20
CA ARG A 271 -16.42 27.50 -16.75
C ARG A 271 -17.42 27.23 -15.63
N PHE A 272 -18.52 27.97 -15.54
CA PHE A 272 -19.54 27.72 -14.52
C PHE A 272 -20.96 27.85 -15.08
N ILE A 273 -21.89 27.19 -14.40
CA ILE A 273 -23.31 27.22 -14.73
C ILE A 273 -24.18 27.06 -13.47
N PRO A 274 -25.36 27.70 -13.39
CA PRO A 274 -26.31 27.49 -12.30
C PRO A 274 -26.81 26.05 -12.20
N THR A 275 -27.07 25.60 -10.97
CA THR A 275 -27.59 24.25 -10.72
C THR A 275 -29.08 24.10 -11.01
N GLU A 276 -29.50 22.87 -11.26
CA GLU A 276 -30.91 22.49 -11.38
C GLU A 276 -31.25 21.29 -10.48
N ARG A 277 -32.43 21.35 -9.84
CA ARG A 277 -32.90 20.31 -8.89
C ARG A 277 -33.47 19.04 -9.52
N LYS A 278 -33.86 19.05 -10.81
CA LYS A 278 -34.56 17.92 -11.45
C LYS A 278 -33.69 17.25 -12.50
N LYS A 279 -33.52 15.93 -12.40
CA LYS A 279 -32.98 15.09 -13.48
C LYS A 279 -33.85 15.24 -14.73
N LYS A 280 -33.29 15.86 -15.76
CA LYS A 280 -33.98 16.06 -17.04
C LYS A 280 -33.98 14.77 -17.86
N LYS A 281 -35.03 14.57 -18.68
CA LYS A 281 -35.06 13.50 -19.69
C LYS A 281 -33.97 13.78 -20.73
N ASN A 282 -33.44 12.73 -21.38
CA ASN A 282 -32.21 12.74 -22.21
C ASN A 282 -32.00 13.91 -23.21
N LYS A 283 -33.03 14.67 -23.60
CA LYS A 283 -32.90 15.78 -24.57
C LYS A 283 -32.63 17.16 -23.96
N ASP A 284 -32.69 17.31 -22.63
CA ASP A 284 -32.47 18.60 -21.96
C ASP A 284 -31.27 18.59 -20.97
N GLN A 285 -30.45 17.53 -20.97
CA GLN A 285 -29.33 17.40 -20.03
C GLN A 285 -28.28 18.51 -20.25
N VAL A 286 -27.84 19.12 -19.15
CA VAL A 286 -26.85 20.20 -19.13
C VAL A 286 -25.59 19.66 -18.46
N PHE A 287 -24.47 19.66 -19.19
CA PHE A 287 -23.23 19.06 -18.73
C PHE A 287 -21.99 19.65 -19.41
N ALA A 288 -20.83 19.36 -18.83
CA ALA A 288 -19.53 19.47 -19.46
C ALA A 288 -18.92 18.05 -19.57
N GLU A 289 -18.24 17.77 -20.67
CA GLU A 289 -17.69 16.44 -21.00
C GLU A 289 -16.24 16.55 -21.44
N TRP A 290 -15.42 15.60 -20.98
CA TRP A 290 -14.00 15.46 -21.28
C TRP A 290 -13.71 14.03 -21.77
N VAL A 291 -13.38 13.88 -23.05
CA VAL A 291 -13.06 12.59 -23.67
C VAL A 291 -11.58 12.55 -24.08
N PRO A 292 -10.70 11.86 -23.34
CA PRO A 292 -9.28 11.78 -23.64
C PRO A 292 -8.98 10.94 -24.87
N THR A 293 -7.92 11.31 -25.60
CA THR A 293 -7.28 10.42 -26.59
C THR A 293 -6.08 9.74 -25.94
N LEU A 294 -6.28 8.53 -25.40
CA LEU A 294 -5.26 7.81 -24.62
C LEU A 294 -4.26 7.06 -25.54
N PRO A 295 -2.94 7.08 -25.24
CA PRO A 295 -1.94 6.46 -26.09
C PRO A 295 -1.90 4.92 -25.97
N ALA A 296 -2.38 4.36 -24.87
CA ALA A 296 -2.38 2.92 -24.59
C ALA A 296 -3.54 2.52 -23.66
N THR A 297 -4.04 1.29 -23.83
CA THR A 297 -4.96 0.67 -22.86
C THR A 297 -4.24 0.49 -21.52
N GLY A 298 -4.93 0.76 -20.42
CA GLY A 298 -4.37 0.56 -19.10
C GLY A 298 -5.16 1.25 -17.99
N LYS A 299 -4.59 1.21 -16.78
CA LYS A 299 -5.10 1.95 -15.63
C LYS A 299 -4.59 3.38 -15.62
N TYR A 300 -5.50 4.33 -15.45
CA TYR A 300 -5.22 5.76 -15.32
C TYR A 300 -5.94 6.32 -14.10
N ALA A 301 -5.22 7.06 -13.24
CA ALA A 301 -5.88 7.90 -12.25
C ALA A 301 -6.64 9.03 -12.95
N VAL A 302 -7.83 9.33 -12.47
CA VAL A 302 -8.66 10.45 -12.95
C VAL A 302 -8.66 11.54 -11.89
N TYR A 303 -8.16 12.71 -12.28
CA TYR A 303 -8.20 13.93 -11.49
C TYR A 303 -9.08 14.96 -12.17
N VAL A 304 -9.88 15.67 -11.40
CA VAL A 304 -10.68 16.81 -11.88
C VAL A 304 -10.17 18.10 -11.25
N SER A 305 -10.38 19.22 -11.92
CA SER A 305 -10.21 20.54 -11.33
C SER A 305 -11.45 21.41 -11.49
N TYR A 306 -11.54 22.41 -10.63
CA TYR A 306 -12.60 23.42 -10.55
C TYR A 306 -12.10 24.59 -9.71
N GLN A 307 -12.80 25.72 -9.79
CA GLN A 307 -12.62 26.83 -8.84
C GLN A 307 -13.77 26.89 -7.83
N THR A 308 -13.45 27.24 -6.59
CA THR A 308 -14.47 27.55 -5.57
C THR A 308 -15.01 28.95 -5.83
N LEU A 309 -16.29 29.06 -6.14
CA LEU A 309 -16.99 30.32 -6.41
C LEU A 309 -17.97 30.66 -5.27
N PRO A 310 -18.42 31.92 -5.17
CA PRO A 310 -19.58 32.24 -4.35
C PRO A 310 -20.78 31.35 -4.75
N ASN A 311 -21.39 30.68 -3.77
CA ASN A 311 -22.47 29.70 -3.96
C ASN A 311 -22.11 28.43 -4.75
N SER A 312 -20.83 28.02 -4.80
CA SER A 312 -20.49 26.65 -5.23
C SER A 312 -21.25 25.60 -4.41
N VAL A 313 -21.66 24.52 -5.05
CA VAL A 313 -22.38 23.42 -4.38
C VAL A 313 -21.43 22.40 -3.76
N SER A 314 -21.91 21.69 -2.73
CA SER A 314 -21.12 20.64 -2.08
C SER A 314 -21.33 19.22 -2.65
N ASP A 315 -22.23 19.08 -3.62
CA ASP A 315 -22.63 17.81 -4.21
C ASP A 315 -22.53 17.78 -5.75
N ALA A 316 -21.54 18.48 -6.33
CA ALA A 316 -21.31 18.51 -7.77
C ALA A 316 -21.11 17.09 -8.31
N LYS A 317 -21.91 16.72 -9.33
CA LYS A 317 -22.04 15.34 -9.78
C LYS A 317 -21.13 15.05 -10.98
N TYR A 318 -20.13 14.22 -10.77
CA TYR A 318 -19.24 13.71 -11.81
C TYR A 318 -19.55 12.25 -12.15
N LEU A 319 -19.45 11.88 -13.41
CA LEU A 319 -19.56 10.51 -13.90
C LEU A 319 -18.27 10.17 -14.64
N VAL A 320 -17.62 9.08 -14.25
CA VAL A 320 -16.45 8.53 -14.95
C VAL A 320 -16.92 7.30 -15.72
N PHE A 321 -16.91 7.38 -17.04
CA PHE A 321 -17.14 6.24 -17.93
C PHE A 321 -15.80 5.55 -18.16
N HIS A 322 -15.74 4.25 -17.90
CA HIS A 322 -14.54 3.43 -18.04
C HIS A 322 -14.91 2.02 -18.53
N ASN A 323 -13.91 1.18 -18.79
CA ASN A 323 -14.14 -0.16 -19.37
C ASN A 323 -15.01 -1.09 -18.48
N GLY A 324 -15.25 -0.73 -17.22
CA GLY A 324 -16.10 -1.47 -16.27
C GLY A 324 -17.52 -0.93 -16.13
N GLY A 325 -17.87 0.17 -16.80
CA GLY A 325 -19.15 0.83 -16.68
C GLY A 325 -19.01 2.30 -16.29
N VAL A 326 -19.87 2.77 -15.39
CA VAL A 326 -19.91 4.17 -14.96
C VAL A 326 -19.79 4.26 -13.45
N THR A 327 -18.79 5.00 -12.97
CA THR A 327 -18.64 5.33 -11.55
C THR A 327 -19.09 6.77 -11.30
N GLU A 328 -20.05 6.97 -10.41
CA GLU A 328 -20.59 8.29 -10.08
C GLU A 328 -19.95 8.84 -8.79
N PHE A 329 -19.66 10.14 -8.79
CA PHE A 329 -19.05 10.86 -7.68
C PHE A 329 -19.84 12.11 -7.33
N LYS A 330 -19.83 12.46 -6.05
CA LYS A 330 -20.13 13.81 -5.56
C LYS A 330 -18.84 14.47 -5.11
N VAL A 331 -18.56 15.66 -5.62
CA VAL A 331 -17.38 16.47 -5.29
C VAL A 331 -17.84 17.75 -4.60
N ASN A 332 -17.25 18.06 -3.46
CA ASN A 332 -17.56 19.27 -2.72
C ASN A 332 -16.77 20.46 -3.26
N GLN A 333 -17.38 21.21 -4.18
CA GLN A 333 -16.75 22.38 -4.82
C GLN A 333 -16.70 23.64 -3.94
N LYS A 334 -17.08 23.54 -2.66
CA LYS A 334 -16.88 24.63 -1.67
C LYS A 334 -15.46 24.67 -1.10
N ILE A 335 -14.68 23.62 -1.32
CA ILE A 335 -13.32 23.44 -0.79
C ILE A 335 -12.40 22.90 -1.89
N GLY A 336 -11.09 23.03 -1.74
CA GLY A 336 -10.12 22.39 -2.64
C GLY A 336 -10.13 22.88 -4.10
N GLY A 337 -10.59 24.10 -4.37
CA GLY A 337 -10.56 24.68 -5.72
C GLY A 337 -9.16 25.14 -6.15
N GLY A 338 -8.90 25.12 -7.45
CA GLY A 338 -7.63 25.58 -8.05
C GLY A 338 -6.48 24.58 -7.93
N THR A 339 -6.79 23.28 -7.82
CA THR A 339 -5.81 22.20 -7.77
C THR A 339 -6.38 20.89 -8.34
N TRP A 340 -5.62 19.80 -8.32
CA TRP A 340 -6.05 18.48 -8.78
C TRP A 340 -6.78 17.69 -7.69
N VAL A 341 -7.98 17.19 -8.00
CA VAL A 341 -8.82 16.39 -7.10
C VAL A 341 -8.97 14.97 -7.63
N TYR A 342 -8.43 13.99 -6.91
CA TYR A 342 -8.46 12.57 -7.29
C TYR A 342 -9.85 11.96 -7.12
N LEU A 343 -10.38 11.33 -8.18
CA LEU A 343 -11.65 10.58 -8.12
C LEU A 343 -11.44 9.08 -7.97
N GLY A 344 -10.40 8.52 -8.60
CA GLY A 344 -10.15 7.08 -8.63
C GLY A 344 -9.20 6.69 -9.75
N THR A 345 -8.87 5.41 -9.83
CA THR A 345 -8.08 4.82 -10.92
C THR A 345 -8.91 3.79 -11.65
N PHE A 346 -9.02 3.94 -12.97
CA PHE A 346 -9.91 3.14 -13.81
C PHE A 346 -9.19 2.59 -15.03
N GLU A 347 -9.71 1.48 -15.57
CA GLU A 347 -9.23 0.88 -16.81
C GLU A 347 -9.88 1.56 -18.01
N PHE A 348 -9.05 1.99 -18.96
CA PHE A 348 -9.50 2.62 -20.20
C PHE A 348 -8.82 1.96 -21.41
N ASP A 349 -9.53 1.93 -22.53
CA ASP A 349 -8.97 1.54 -23.82
C ASP A 349 -8.15 2.66 -24.47
N LYS A 350 -7.16 2.26 -25.28
CA LYS A 350 -6.42 3.17 -26.17
C LYS A 350 -7.39 3.94 -27.09
N GLY A 351 -7.03 5.18 -27.40
CA GLY A 351 -7.76 6.04 -28.32
C GLY A 351 -8.78 6.93 -27.61
N ASN A 352 -9.74 7.43 -28.39
CA ASN A 352 -10.90 8.18 -27.92
C ASN A 352 -12.13 7.28 -28.10
N ASN A 353 -12.89 7.09 -27.02
CA ASN A 353 -14.01 6.15 -26.98
C ASN A 353 -15.19 6.76 -26.20
N ASP A 354 -16.42 6.54 -26.67
CA ASP A 354 -17.66 6.96 -26.01
C ASP A 354 -17.90 6.31 -24.63
N TYR A 355 -17.02 5.41 -24.20
CA TYR A 355 -17.05 4.75 -22.89
C TYR A 355 -15.80 5.04 -22.05
N GLY A 356 -14.96 5.99 -22.48
CA GLY A 356 -13.79 6.46 -21.76
C GLY A 356 -13.83 7.98 -21.64
N MET A 357 -14.55 8.51 -20.66
CA MET A 357 -14.76 9.96 -20.50
C MET A 357 -15.11 10.36 -19.06
N VAL A 358 -15.06 11.65 -18.78
CA VAL A 358 -15.63 12.26 -17.57
C VAL A 358 -16.73 13.24 -17.95
N VAL A 359 -17.83 13.21 -17.21
CA VAL A 359 -18.97 14.13 -17.38
C VAL A 359 -19.29 14.83 -16.07
N LEU A 360 -19.42 16.15 -16.08
CA LEU A 360 -19.94 16.96 -14.98
C LEU A 360 -21.36 17.42 -15.30
N SER A 361 -22.32 17.04 -14.47
CA SER A 361 -23.71 17.50 -14.55
C SER A 361 -23.94 18.75 -13.70
N ASN A 362 -24.85 19.63 -14.11
CA ASN A 362 -25.35 20.72 -13.26
C ASN A 362 -26.48 20.30 -12.29
N GLU A 363 -26.78 19.00 -12.22
CA GLU A 363 -27.71 18.41 -11.26
C GLU A 363 -27.17 18.54 -9.83
N SER A 364 -27.94 19.19 -8.95
CA SER A 364 -27.59 19.33 -7.54
C SER A 364 -28.84 19.48 -6.68
N SER A 365 -28.76 19.02 -5.43
CA SER A 365 -29.80 19.27 -4.43
C SER A 365 -29.79 20.72 -3.91
N GLU A 366 -28.66 21.40 -4.04
CA GLU A 366 -28.43 22.78 -3.61
C GLU A 366 -28.79 23.79 -4.71
N HIS A 367 -29.16 25.01 -4.29
CA HIS A 367 -29.24 26.16 -5.19
C HIS A 367 -27.88 26.84 -5.21
N GLY A 368 -27.22 26.88 -6.37
CA GLY A 368 -25.88 27.42 -6.49
C GLY A 368 -25.33 27.27 -7.90
N VAL A 369 -24.02 27.04 -8.00
CA VAL A 369 -23.31 26.83 -9.26
C VAL A 369 -22.40 25.59 -9.18
N VAL A 370 -22.16 24.98 -10.35
CA VAL A 370 -21.03 24.06 -10.56
C VAL A 370 -19.96 24.76 -11.40
N CYS A 371 -18.67 24.58 -11.08
CA CYS A 371 -17.53 25.01 -11.90
C CYS A 371 -16.88 23.78 -12.56
N ALA A 372 -16.38 23.98 -13.77
CA ALA A 372 -15.71 23.02 -14.63
C ALA A 372 -14.40 23.64 -15.12
N ASP A 373 -13.30 22.92 -15.01
CA ASP A 373 -11.99 23.35 -15.51
C ASP A 373 -11.41 22.17 -16.34
N ALA A 374 -10.22 21.67 -15.99
CA ALA A 374 -9.60 20.54 -16.67
C ALA A 374 -9.85 19.18 -16.00
N VAL A 375 -9.74 18.11 -16.79
CA VAL A 375 -9.68 16.72 -16.34
C VAL A 375 -8.37 16.09 -16.80
N ARG A 376 -7.68 15.43 -15.86
CA ARG A 376 -6.38 14.80 -16.08
C ARG A 376 -6.48 13.29 -15.89
N PHE A 377 -5.99 12.54 -16.88
CA PHE A 377 -5.91 11.08 -16.91
C PHE A 377 -4.44 10.66 -16.84
N GLY A 378 -4.04 10.03 -15.74
CA GLY A 378 -2.69 9.50 -15.55
C GLY A 378 -1.74 10.34 -14.70
N GLY A 379 -0.68 9.68 -14.22
CA GLY A 379 0.39 10.24 -13.39
C GLY A 379 1.41 11.09 -14.16
N GLY A 380 1.75 10.68 -15.38
CA GLY A 380 2.65 11.39 -16.26
C GLY A 380 4.13 11.31 -15.87
N MET A 381 4.95 11.91 -16.73
CA MET A 381 6.37 12.13 -16.49
C MET A 381 6.60 13.48 -15.79
N GLY A 382 7.73 13.59 -15.07
CA GLY A 382 8.17 14.85 -14.49
C GLY A 382 8.38 15.93 -15.56
N ASN A 383 7.74 17.08 -15.35
CA ASN A 383 7.69 18.18 -16.34
C ASN A 383 8.19 19.52 -15.78
N ILE A 384 8.70 19.55 -14.54
CA ILE A 384 9.28 20.74 -13.94
C ILE A 384 10.80 20.74 -14.18
N ALA A 385 11.31 21.77 -14.86
CA ALA A 385 12.73 21.90 -15.16
C ALA A 385 13.52 22.53 -14.00
N ARG A 386 14.70 21.97 -13.75
CA ARG A 386 15.77 22.52 -12.89
C ARG A 386 17.11 22.34 -13.59
N GLY A 387 18.01 23.33 -13.50
CA GLY A 387 19.28 23.31 -14.23
C GLY A 387 19.13 23.11 -15.76
N GLY A 388 18.01 23.56 -16.34
CA GLY A 388 17.71 23.43 -17.77
C GLY A 388 17.13 22.09 -18.23
N ARG A 389 16.84 21.14 -17.31
CA ARG A 389 16.33 19.80 -17.64
C ARG A 389 15.28 19.31 -16.64
N THR A 390 14.39 18.41 -17.06
CA THR A 390 13.51 17.65 -16.15
C THR A 390 14.28 16.48 -15.53
N SER A 391 13.67 15.79 -14.55
CA SER A 391 14.27 14.62 -13.90
C SER A 391 14.46 13.43 -14.85
N GLY A 392 13.64 13.33 -15.90
CA GLY A 392 13.55 12.16 -16.78
C GLY A 392 12.81 10.96 -16.15
N LEU A 393 12.22 11.13 -14.97
CA LEU A 393 11.54 10.06 -14.24
C LEU A 393 10.00 10.25 -14.27
N PRO A 394 9.23 9.16 -14.06
CA PRO A 394 7.79 9.27 -13.77
C PRO A 394 7.54 10.16 -12.56
N ARG A 395 6.47 10.97 -12.59
CA ARG A 395 6.23 12.03 -11.60
C ARG A 395 6.09 11.52 -10.16
N TYR A 396 5.57 10.30 -9.96
CA TYR A 396 5.46 9.70 -8.63
C TYR A 396 6.81 9.51 -7.92
N LEU A 397 7.91 9.46 -8.68
CA LEU A 397 9.27 9.37 -8.15
C LEU A 397 9.88 10.71 -7.76
N GLU A 398 9.30 11.83 -8.17
CA GLU A 398 9.82 13.17 -7.86
C GLU A 398 9.44 13.60 -6.44
N GLY A 399 10.22 14.55 -5.90
CA GLY A 399 9.91 15.23 -4.65
C GLY A 399 8.56 15.96 -4.67
N ALA A 400 7.96 16.11 -3.49
CA ALA A 400 6.72 16.85 -3.26
C ALA A 400 6.77 18.28 -3.81
N ARG A 401 7.95 18.92 -3.83
CA ARG A 401 8.14 20.26 -4.41
C ARG A 401 7.58 20.37 -5.83
N TYR A 402 7.94 19.43 -6.70
CA TYR A 402 7.60 19.49 -8.12
C TYR A 402 6.13 19.15 -8.36
N SER A 403 5.63 18.17 -7.61
CA SER A 403 4.20 17.81 -7.57
C SER A 403 3.34 18.99 -7.12
N ALA A 404 3.74 19.71 -6.07
CA ALA A 404 3.02 20.89 -5.57
C ALA A 404 2.98 22.02 -6.62
N GLN A 405 4.09 22.29 -7.30
CA GLN A 405 4.12 23.26 -8.40
C GLN A 405 3.16 22.85 -9.52
N TRP A 406 3.19 21.58 -9.93
CA TRP A 406 2.30 21.06 -10.97
C TRP A 406 0.83 21.06 -10.56
N ALA A 407 0.55 20.91 -9.27
CA ALA A 407 -0.78 20.97 -8.68
C ALA A 407 -1.27 22.41 -8.43
N GLY A 408 -0.52 23.42 -8.87
CA GLY A 408 -0.92 24.82 -8.79
C GLY A 408 -0.75 25.48 -7.43
N MET A 409 0.02 24.87 -6.53
CA MET A 409 0.26 25.45 -5.20
C MET A 409 0.98 26.80 -5.33
N PRO A 410 0.68 27.79 -4.47
CA PRO A 410 1.38 29.07 -4.44
C PRO A 410 2.89 28.92 -4.30
N TYR A 411 3.66 29.89 -4.81
CA TYR A 411 5.13 29.81 -4.85
C TYR A 411 5.74 29.60 -3.45
N GLU A 412 5.24 30.32 -2.45
CA GLU A 412 5.67 30.24 -1.06
C GLU A 412 5.40 28.87 -0.40
N VAL A 413 4.45 28.10 -0.92
CA VAL A 413 4.12 26.76 -0.42
C VAL A 413 5.23 25.77 -0.79
N TYR A 414 5.70 25.81 -2.05
CA TYR A 414 6.66 24.83 -2.57
C TYR A 414 8.10 25.34 -2.72
N ALA A 415 8.35 26.64 -2.57
CA ALA A 415 9.65 27.27 -2.74
C ALA A 415 9.93 28.32 -1.65
N GLY A 416 9.80 27.93 -0.37
CA GLY A 416 10.10 28.81 0.78
C GLY A 416 11.56 29.29 0.85
N ARG A 417 12.49 28.58 0.21
CA ARG A 417 13.90 28.95 0.00
C ARG A 417 14.15 29.53 -1.39
N LYS A 418 13.10 29.96 -2.10
CA LYS A 418 13.18 30.63 -3.42
C LYS A 418 13.98 29.85 -4.47
N GLY A 419 13.98 28.51 -4.38
CA GLY A 419 14.71 27.66 -5.31
C GLY A 419 16.21 27.56 -5.10
N GLU A 420 16.76 28.17 -4.06
CA GLU A 420 18.18 28.09 -3.73
C GLU A 420 18.57 26.71 -3.18
N ASN A 421 17.62 25.97 -2.61
CA ASN A 421 17.83 24.65 -2.02
C ASN A 421 16.58 23.76 -2.16
N ASP A 422 16.51 22.99 -3.24
CA ASP A 422 15.40 22.10 -3.55
C ASP A 422 15.19 21.01 -2.50
N TYR A 423 16.25 20.54 -1.83
CA TYR A 423 16.13 19.57 -0.75
C TYR A 423 15.33 20.12 0.44
N THR A 424 15.69 21.31 0.89
CA THR A 424 15.02 21.97 2.02
C THR A 424 13.60 22.37 1.63
N ASP A 425 13.40 22.85 0.40
CA ASP A 425 12.06 23.15 -0.11
C ASP A 425 11.18 21.90 -0.17
N ASP A 426 11.70 20.76 -0.66
CA ASP A 426 10.96 19.51 -0.74
C ASP A 426 10.45 19.03 0.64
N ILE A 427 11.32 19.04 1.65
CA ILE A 427 10.97 18.68 3.03
C ILE A 427 9.84 19.57 3.57
N ASN A 428 9.92 20.88 3.35
CA ASN A 428 8.93 21.83 3.86
C ASN A 428 7.62 21.79 3.05
N THR A 429 7.70 21.53 1.74
CA THR A 429 6.54 21.53 0.83
C THR A 429 5.47 20.55 1.30
N ARG A 430 5.85 19.39 1.83
CA ARG A 430 4.91 18.36 2.29
C ARG A 430 3.96 18.93 3.35
N SER A 431 4.52 19.53 4.40
CA SER A 431 3.75 20.19 5.47
C SER A 431 3.00 21.42 4.95
N ASN A 432 3.65 22.26 4.13
CA ASN A 432 3.08 23.50 3.64
C ASN A 432 1.88 23.27 2.70
N ALA A 433 1.95 22.27 1.83
CA ALA A 433 0.86 21.91 0.93
C ALA A 433 -0.37 21.45 1.73
N ILE A 434 -0.15 20.63 2.76
CA ILE A 434 -1.23 20.18 3.67
C ILE A 434 -1.82 21.36 4.44
N ASN A 435 -0.99 22.27 4.94
CA ASN A 435 -1.46 23.47 5.63
C ASN A 435 -2.25 24.39 4.69
N TYR A 436 -1.81 24.57 3.44
CA TYR A 436 -2.53 25.36 2.44
C TYR A 436 -3.86 24.72 2.05
N LEU A 437 -3.90 23.40 1.82
CA LEU A 437 -5.15 22.68 1.57
C LEU A 437 -6.11 22.80 2.74
N SER A 438 -5.61 22.68 3.97
CA SER A 438 -6.42 22.64 5.18
C SER A 438 -6.77 23.98 5.80
N GLY A 439 -6.07 25.06 5.44
CA GLY A 439 -6.35 26.38 5.97
C GLY A 439 -7.83 26.75 5.80
N SER A 440 -8.41 27.38 6.83
CA SER A 440 -9.83 27.70 6.96
C SER A 440 -10.76 26.51 7.20
N SER A 441 -10.23 25.29 7.33
CA SER A 441 -11.00 24.15 7.82
C SER A 441 -11.12 24.15 9.34
N VAL A 442 -11.97 23.27 9.88
CA VAL A 442 -12.15 23.10 11.33
C VAL A 442 -10.89 22.64 12.06
N TYR A 443 -9.97 21.96 11.37
CA TYR A 443 -8.72 21.46 11.94
C TYR A 443 -7.53 22.42 11.76
N ASN A 444 -7.69 23.44 10.89
CA ASN A 444 -6.71 24.50 10.70
C ASN A 444 -7.40 25.87 10.55
N PRO A 445 -8.06 26.38 11.60
CA PRO A 445 -8.83 27.62 11.54
C PRO A 445 -7.96 28.88 11.56
N GLN A 446 -6.69 28.79 11.95
CA GLN A 446 -5.79 29.93 12.12
C GLN A 446 -5.08 30.37 10.83
N GLN A 447 -5.08 29.53 9.80
CA GLN A 447 -4.47 29.83 8.51
C GLN A 447 -5.54 29.95 7.43
N SER A 448 -5.30 30.80 6.43
CA SER A 448 -6.11 30.85 5.21
C SER A 448 -5.69 29.72 4.27
N GLY A 449 -6.64 29.14 3.53
CA GLY A 449 -6.37 28.04 2.63
C GLY A 449 -7.60 27.55 1.87
N LEU A 450 -7.57 26.31 1.41
CA LEU A 450 -8.63 25.73 0.57
C LEU A 450 -9.74 25.00 1.36
N GLY A 451 -9.72 25.03 2.69
CA GLY A 451 -10.80 24.51 3.55
C GLY A 451 -10.94 22.99 3.62
N VAL A 452 -10.02 22.21 3.06
CA VAL A 452 -10.06 20.73 3.09
C VAL A 452 -9.81 20.25 4.53
N PRO A 453 -10.72 19.49 5.17
CA PRO A 453 -10.63 19.19 6.59
C PRO A 453 -9.67 18.02 6.89
N LEU A 454 -8.40 18.15 6.50
CA LEU A 454 -7.34 17.19 6.84
C LEU A 454 -7.17 17.12 8.35
N GLU A 455 -7.33 15.93 8.92
CA GLU A 455 -7.41 15.75 10.38
C GLU A 455 -6.08 15.32 11.00
N MET A 456 -5.23 14.64 10.24
CA MET A 456 -3.91 14.19 10.70
C MET A 456 -2.95 13.97 9.53
N THR A 457 -1.66 13.92 9.85
CA THR A 457 -0.59 13.67 8.89
C THR A 457 0.39 12.58 9.33
N MET A 458 0.85 11.70 8.43
CA MET A 458 1.92 10.73 8.72
C MET A 458 2.91 10.62 7.57
N ALA A 459 4.20 10.75 7.88
CA ALA A 459 5.28 10.44 6.97
C ALA A 459 5.83 9.04 7.27
N LEU A 460 5.99 8.20 6.25
CA LEU A 460 6.67 6.91 6.35
C LEU A 460 8.08 7.02 5.76
N HIS A 461 9.08 6.87 6.60
CA HIS A 461 10.50 6.89 6.24
C HIS A 461 11.15 5.53 6.53
N SER A 462 12.38 5.35 6.05
CA SER A 462 13.26 4.30 6.54
C SER A 462 14.60 4.90 6.94
N ASP A 463 15.19 4.37 8.01
CA ASP A 463 16.41 4.89 8.60
C ASP A 463 17.67 4.42 7.84
N ALA A 464 18.83 4.92 8.24
CA ALA A 464 20.14 4.57 7.70
C ALA A 464 21.05 3.84 8.71
N GLY A 465 20.48 3.24 9.76
CA GLY A 465 21.23 2.42 10.72
C GLY A 465 21.78 1.14 10.10
N CYS A 466 22.94 0.66 10.54
CA CYS A 466 23.50 -0.60 10.05
C CYS A 466 23.91 -1.48 11.22
N SER A 467 23.62 -2.78 11.15
CA SER A 467 24.19 -3.79 12.02
C SER A 467 25.30 -4.56 11.30
N LYS A 468 26.34 -4.98 12.04
CA LYS A 468 27.38 -5.90 11.55
C LYS A 468 27.11 -7.36 11.93
N THR A 469 26.10 -7.58 12.76
CA THR A 469 25.74 -8.88 13.34
C THR A 469 24.34 -9.32 12.92
N ASP A 470 23.80 -8.73 11.85
CA ASP A 470 22.45 -8.98 11.34
C ASP A 470 21.31 -8.73 12.36
N GLU A 471 21.58 -7.90 13.37
CA GLU A 471 20.52 -7.42 14.27
C GLU A 471 19.54 -6.53 13.50
N LEU A 472 18.25 -6.71 13.78
CA LEU A 472 17.19 -5.84 13.27
C LEU A 472 17.27 -4.46 13.95
N ILE A 473 17.27 -3.40 13.15
CA ILE A 473 17.29 -2.02 13.68
C ILE A 473 15.90 -1.65 14.22
N GLY A 474 14.86 -1.96 13.45
CA GLY A 474 13.45 -1.77 13.83
C GLY A 474 12.97 -0.31 13.82
N SER A 475 11.80 -0.08 14.43
CA SER A 475 11.02 1.15 14.21
C SER A 475 11.23 2.25 15.24
N LEU A 476 11.29 3.50 14.78
CA LEU A 476 11.41 4.74 15.57
C LEU A 476 10.27 5.70 15.17
N GLY A 477 9.78 6.50 16.12
CA GLY A 477 8.79 7.55 15.86
C GLY A 477 9.35 8.93 16.17
N ILE A 478 9.00 9.94 15.38
CA ILE A 478 9.39 11.33 15.60
C ILE A 478 8.15 12.20 15.68
N TYR A 479 8.09 13.05 16.69
CA TYR A 479 7.05 14.07 16.88
C TYR A 479 7.69 15.37 17.36
N THR A 480 6.92 16.46 17.40
CA THR A 480 7.39 17.75 17.93
C THR A 480 6.32 18.34 18.85
N THR A 481 6.63 18.58 20.12
CA THR A 481 5.72 19.31 21.04
C THR A 481 6.13 20.76 21.21
N ASP A 482 7.41 21.09 21.21
CA ASP A 482 7.92 22.45 21.43
C ASP A 482 7.84 23.33 20.16
N PHE A 483 6.62 23.73 19.81
CA PHE A 483 6.33 24.72 18.77
C PHE A 483 4.94 25.31 19.01
N ASN A 484 4.72 26.56 18.63
CA ASN A 484 3.41 27.23 18.73
C ASN A 484 2.76 27.07 20.12
N ASN A 485 3.52 27.33 21.19
CA ASN A 485 3.09 27.17 22.59
C ASN A 485 2.56 25.77 22.94
N GLY A 486 3.05 24.73 22.26
CA GLY A 486 2.61 23.36 22.48
C GLY A 486 1.26 23.02 21.87
N LYS A 487 0.68 23.89 21.02
CA LYS A 487 -0.65 23.69 20.43
C LYS A 487 -0.62 23.60 18.90
N LEU A 488 -1.52 22.80 18.38
CA LEU A 488 -1.90 22.72 16.96
C LEU A 488 -2.85 23.87 16.61
N ASN A 489 -3.13 24.09 15.33
CA ASN A 489 -3.88 25.29 14.90
C ASN A 489 -5.35 25.28 15.37
N ALA A 490 -5.93 24.11 15.64
CA ALA A 490 -7.26 23.99 16.25
C ALA A 490 -7.26 24.14 17.78
N GLY A 491 -6.10 24.39 18.41
CA GLY A 491 -5.94 24.49 19.86
C GLY A 491 -5.66 23.16 20.57
N THR A 492 -5.72 22.04 19.85
CA THR A 492 -5.35 20.71 20.37
C THR A 492 -3.88 20.70 20.80
N ASP A 493 -3.59 20.08 21.94
CA ASP A 493 -2.24 19.92 22.45
C ASP A 493 -1.40 19.01 21.54
N ARG A 494 -0.16 19.43 21.24
CA ARG A 494 0.77 18.71 20.36
C ARG A 494 1.18 17.34 20.88
N TYR A 495 0.95 17.03 22.16
CA TYR A 495 1.08 15.66 22.65
C TYR A 495 0.13 14.67 21.95
N ALA A 496 -0.92 15.12 21.26
CA ALA A 496 -1.68 14.26 20.34
C ALA A 496 -0.80 13.63 19.25
N SER A 497 0.24 14.32 18.78
CA SER A 497 1.24 13.78 17.84
C SER A 497 2.10 12.68 18.46
N ARG A 498 2.41 12.79 19.76
CA ARG A 498 3.10 11.73 20.50
C ARG A 498 2.20 10.50 20.65
N ASP A 499 0.93 10.70 20.97
CA ASP A 499 -0.05 9.62 21.08
C ASP A 499 -0.17 8.86 19.74
N LEU A 500 -0.25 9.59 18.63
CA LEU A 500 -0.23 9.01 17.28
C LEU A 500 1.03 8.15 17.04
N ALA A 501 2.22 8.67 17.36
CA ALA A 501 3.48 7.94 17.21
C ALA A 501 3.51 6.65 18.05
N ASP A 502 3.07 6.71 19.31
CA ASP A 502 3.05 5.55 20.22
C ASP A 502 2.12 4.46 19.71
N ILE A 503 0.88 4.83 19.36
CA ILE A 503 -0.14 3.91 18.84
C ILE A 503 0.36 3.19 17.60
N LEU A 504 0.93 3.92 16.64
CA LEU A 504 1.48 3.35 15.40
C LEU A 504 2.63 2.37 15.69
N LEU A 505 3.62 2.77 16.48
CA LEU A 505 4.75 1.90 16.81
C LEU A 505 4.31 0.65 17.59
N THR A 506 3.30 0.78 18.46
CA THR A 506 2.78 -0.38 19.22
C THR A 506 2.07 -1.35 18.30
N GLN A 507 1.25 -0.83 17.38
CA GLN A 507 0.53 -1.68 16.44
C GLN A 507 1.49 -2.38 15.46
N ILE A 508 2.51 -1.67 14.95
CA ILE A 508 3.56 -2.23 14.09
C ILE A 508 4.31 -3.35 14.82
N GLN A 509 4.78 -3.09 16.04
CA GLN A 509 5.51 -4.10 16.82
C GLN A 509 4.65 -5.34 17.09
N LYS A 510 3.39 -5.14 17.49
CA LYS A 510 2.44 -6.22 17.78
C LYS A 510 2.21 -7.10 16.55
N ASP A 511 1.84 -6.50 15.42
CA ASP A 511 1.47 -7.25 14.22
C ASP A 511 2.68 -7.95 13.60
N ILE A 512 3.88 -7.35 13.62
CA ILE A 512 5.10 -8.04 13.16
C ILE A 512 5.42 -9.22 14.07
N TYR A 513 5.36 -9.05 15.39
CA TYR A 513 5.63 -10.15 16.32
C TYR A 513 4.64 -11.30 16.13
N SER A 514 3.34 -11.00 16.07
CA SER A 514 2.30 -12.02 15.87
C SER A 514 2.40 -12.71 14.50
N SER A 515 2.72 -11.95 13.45
CA SER A 515 2.79 -12.48 12.10
C SER A 515 4.11 -13.14 11.75
N TYR A 516 5.21 -12.94 12.49
CA TYR A 516 6.52 -13.50 12.12
C TYR A 516 7.25 -14.20 13.28
N SER A 517 6.74 -14.11 14.51
CA SER A 517 7.46 -14.55 15.71
C SER A 517 8.82 -13.87 15.88
N ILE A 518 8.96 -12.67 15.31
CA ILE A 518 10.17 -11.85 15.38
C ILE A 518 10.00 -10.80 16.47
N PRO A 519 10.90 -10.71 17.47
CA PRO A 519 10.86 -9.65 18.47
C PRO A 519 11.27 -8.32 17.82
N TRP A 520 10.30 -7.67 17.16
CA TRP A 520 10.56 -6.45 16.42
C TRP A 520 11.06 -5.34 17.36
N THR A 521 12.26 -4.83 17.06
CA THR A 521 12.89 -3.78 17.86
C THR A 521 12.07 -2.50 17.80
N ARG A 522 11.37 -2.17 18.88
CA ARG A 522 10.81 -0.84 19.07
C ARG A 522 11.89 0.08 19.61
N ARG A 523 12.25 1.11 18.85
CA ARG A 523 13.19 2.16 19.24
C ARG A 523 12.46 3.35 19.89
N SER A 524 13.20 4.42 20.10
CA SER A 524 12.73 5.65 20.76
C SER A 524 11.54 6.30 20.06
N MET A 525 10.77 7.09 20.82
CA MET A 525 9.88 8.13 20.29
C MET A 525 10.52 9.50 20.52
N TRP A 526 11.18 10.06 19.52
CA TRP A 526 11.91 11.31 19.63
C TRP A 526 10.99 12.53 19.57
N ASN A 527 11.04 13.36 20.60
CA ASN A 527 10.52 14.73 20.57
C ASN A 527 11.58 15.63 19.93
N ARG A 528 11.53 15.84 18.61
CA ARG A 528 12.54 16.60 17.86
C ARG A 528 11.92 17.51 16.84
N ASN A 529 12.63 18.58 16.54
CA ASN A 529 12.17 19.66 15.66
C ASN A 529 12.39 19.35 14.17
N TYR A 530 11.63 18.38 13.63
CA TYR A 530 11.65 18.03 12.21
C TYR A 530 10.53 18.78 11.49
N SER A 531 10.76 19.23 10.25
CA SER A 531 9.77 20.06 9.55
C SER A 531 8.43 19.34 9.34
N GLU A 532 8.49 18.04 9.02
CA GLU A 532 7.33 17.16 8.79
C GLU A 532 6.50 16.89 10.06
N THR A 533 6.98 17.30 11.24
CA THR A 533 6.27 17.18 12.52
C THR A 533 6.11 18.51 13.26
N ARG A 534 6.93 19.51 12.93
CA ARG A 534 6.84 20.88 13.45
C ARG A 534 5.81 21.70 12.68
N LEU A 535 5.83 21.68 11.35
CA LEU A 535 5.03 22.59 10.54
C LEU A 535 3.56 22.18 10.35
N PRO A 536 3.17 20.89 10.32
CA PRO A 536 1.76 20.55 10.14
C PRO A 536 0.86 21.20 11.20
N ALA A 537 -0.28 21.72 10.74
CA ALA A 537 -1.30 22.36 11.57
C ALA A 537 -2.10 21.36 12.42
N THR A 538 -1.99 20.07 12.11
CA THR A 538 -2.75 18.94 12.68
C THR A 538 -1.79 17.92 13.33
N PRO A 539 -2.27 16.93 14.12
CA PRO A 539 -1.42 15.90 14.67
C PRO A 539 -0.57 15.21 13.60
N SER A 540 0.73 15.04 13.89
CA SER A 540 1.72 14.68 12.88
C SER A 540 2.86 13.83 13.45
N THR A 541 3.27 12.78 12.74
CA THR A 541 4.44 11.97 13.09
C THR A 541 5.23 11.54 11.86
N ILE A 542 6.54 11.33 12.01
CA ILE A 542 7.33 10.48 11.12
C ILE A 542 7.43 9.11 11.78
N ILE A 543 7.30 8.04 10.98
CA ILE A 543 7.66 6.68 11.38
C ILE A 543 8.86 6.25 10.54
N GLU A 544 9.99 6.09 11.20
CA GLU A 544 11.19 5.44 10.66
C GLU A 544 10.99 3.93 10.82
N LEU A 545 10.43 3.26 9.81
CA LEU A 545 9.91 1.90 9.94
C LEU A 545 11.01 0.88 10.26
N LEU A 546 12.05 0.87 9.45
CA LEU A 546 13.20 -0.03 9.50
C LEU A 546 14.39 0.70 8.87
N SER A 547 15.58 0.11 8.85
CA SER A 547 16.71 0.69 8.12
C SER A 547 16.88 0.10 6.73
N HIS A 548 16.86 0.95 5.71
CA HIS A 548 17.15 0.52 4.33
C HIS A 548 18.64 0.26 4.09
N GLN A 549 19.52 0.64 5.02
CA GLN A 549 20.95 0.33 4.99
C GLN A 549 21.31 -0.94 5.77
N ASN A 550 20.34 -1.60 6.41
CA ASN A 550 20.56 -2.83 7.16
C ASN A 550 20.09 -4.04 6.35
N PHE A 551 20.99 -5.00 6.09
CA PHE A 551 20.67 -6.20 5.31
C PHE A 551 19.53 -7.01 5.94
N ALA A 552 19.59 -7.27 7.25
CA ALA A 552 18.57 -8.05 7.96
C ALA A 552 17.18 -7.40 7.88
N ASP A 553 17.11 -6.07 7.97
CA ASP A 553 15.84 -5.35 7.81
C ASP A 553 15.33 -5.47 6.37
N MET A 554 16.20 -5.36 5.38
CA MET A 554 15.83 -5.39 3.96
C MET A 554 15.39 -6.78 3.47
N GLN A 555 15.76 -7.86 4.16
CA GLN A 555 15.20 -9.19 3.88
C GLN A 555 13.68 -9.19 4.07
N LEU A 556 13.21 -8.57 5.16
CA LEU A 556 11.78 -8.36 5.41
C LEU A 556 11.23 -7.23 4.55
N GLY A 557 11.99 -6.15 4.39
CA GLY A 557 11.60 -4.97 3.63
C GLY A 557 11.24 -5.26 2.18
N HIS A 558 11.87 -6.25 1.54
CA HIS A 558 11.54 -6.66 0.17
C HIS A 558 10.39 -7.66 0.06
N ASP A 559 9.99 -8.33 1.13
CA ASP A 559 8.90 -9.31 1.13
C ASP A 559 7.51 -8.63 1.02
N PRO A 560 6.74 -8.87 -0.05
CA PRO A 560 5.38 -8.34 -0.18
C PRO A 560 4.44 -8.71 0.98
N ASN A 561 4.59 -9.89 1.59
CA ASN A 561 3.77 -10.30 2.74
C ASN A 561 4.06 -9.43 3.98
N PHE A 562 5.33 -9.07 4.19
CA PHE A 562 5.74 -8.15 5.26
C PHE A 562 5.19 -6.75 5.00
N LYS A 563 5.23 -6.27 3.76
CA LYS A 563 4.64 -4.98 3.38
C LYS A 563 3.14 -4.92 3.63
N PHE A 564 2.41 -5.99 3.34
CA PHE A 564 0.99 -6.10 3.66
C PHE A 564 0.75 -6.04 5.18
N THR A 565 1.52 -6.80 5.97
CA THR A 565 1.41 -6.82 7.43
C THR A 565 1.65 -5.43 8.03
N VAL A 566 2.73 -4.76 7.61
CA VAL A 566 3.05 -3.39 8.06
C VAL A 566 1.99 -2.40 7.61
N GLY A 567 1.53 -2.48 6.36
CA GLY A 567 0.46 -1.63 5.85
C GLY A 567 -0.82 -1.75 6.67
N ARG A 568 -1.20 -2.98 7.02
CA ARG A 568 -2.35 -3.27 7.89
C ARG A 568 -2.15 -2.74 9.30
N ALA A 569 -0.94 -2.85 9.86
CA ALA A 569 -0.63 -2.31 11.19
C ALA A 569 -0.73 -0.78 11.22
N ILE A 570 -0.21 -0.09 10.21
CA ILE A 570 -0.31 1.38 10.07
C ILE A 570 -1.79 1.79 9.98
N TYR A 571 -2.57 1.13 9.12
CA TYR A 571 -4.01 1.38 9.01
C TYR A 571 -4.73 1.21 10.36
N LYS A 572 -4.50 0.10 11.07
CA LYS A 572 -5.09 -0.16 12.40
C LYS A 572 -4.73 0.96 13.38
N GLY A 573 -3.46 1.39 13.41
CA GLY A 573 -3.01 2.47 14.30
C GLY A 573 -3.64 3.83 13.97
N ILE A 574 -3.78 4.17 12.68
CA ILE A 574 -4.49 5.40 12.25
C ILE A 574 -5.96 5.34 12.63
N LEU A 575 -6.63 4.20 12.41
CA LEU A 575 -8.03 3.99 12.80
C LEU A 575 -8.23 4.16 14.30
N GLN A 576 -7.37 3.53 15.12
CA GLN A 576 -7.39 3.67 16.59
C GLN A 576 -7.18 5.12 17.01
N PHE A 577 -6.20 5.82 16.42
CA PHE A 577 -5.95 7.22 16.74
C PHE A 577 -7.16 8.11 16.41
N ILE A 578 -7.62 8.11 15.16
CA ILE A 578 -8.75 8.97 14.72
C ILE A 578 -10.00 8.66 15.54
N THR A 579 -10.37 7.40 15.72
CA THR A 579 -11.58 7.07 16.49
C THR A 579 -11.47 7.46 17.95
N SER A 580 -10.27 7.37 18.55
CA SER A 580 -10.02 7.87 19.91
C SER A 580 -10.15 9.40 20.03
N GLN A 581 -9.74 10.16 19.00
CA GLN A 581 -9.88 11.62 18.96
C GLN A 581 -11.33 12.09 19.00
N HIS A 582 -12.25 11.24 18.53
CA HIS A 582 -13.69 11.51 18.48
C HIS A 582 -14.53 10.72 19.49
N ASP A 583 -13.89 9.96 20.39
CA ASP A 583 -14.53 9.05 21.35
C ASP A 583 -15.54 8.08 20.68
N LYS A 584 -15.14 7.51 19.55
CA LYS A 584 -15.93 6.55 18.77
C LYS A 584 -15.36 5.14 18.87
N GLU A 585 -16.25 4.16 18.80
CA GLU A 585 -15.86 2.76 18.62
C GLU A 585 -15.39 2.52 17.18
N TYR A 586 -14.39 1.67 17.01
CA TYR A 586 -13.86 1.28 15.70
C TYR A 586 -14.11 -0.19 15.38
N ILE A 587 -14.12 -0.51 14.09
CA ILE A 587 -14.06 -1.87 13.56
C ILE A 587 -13.01 -1.89 12.46
N VAL A 588 -12.13 -2.88 12.47
CA VAL A 588 -11.09 -3.05 11.43
C VAL A 588 -11.70 -3.74 10.21
N GLN A 589 -11.22 -3.41 9.01
CA GLN A 589 -11.68 -4.06 7.78
C GLN A 589 -11.28 -5.56 7.74
N PRO A 590 -12.05 -6.42 7.05
CA PRO A 590 -11.75 -7.85 6.97
C PRO A 590 -10.46 -8.18 6.22
N LEU A 591 -10.04 -9.44 6.32
CA LEU A 591 -9.05 -10.05 5.44
C LEU A 591 -9.69 -10.47 4.10
N PRO A 592 -8.92 -10.64 3.01
CA PRO A 592 -9.41 -11.21 1.76
C PRO A 592 -10.11 -12.56 1.97
N VAL A 593 -11.08 -12.87 1.11
CA VAL A 593 -11.71 -14.19 1.11
C VAL A 593 -10.76 -15.24 0.54
N SER A 594 -10.95 -16.49 0.95
CA SER A 594 -10.19 -17.65 0.48
C SER A 594 -11.13 -18.65 -0.22
N ASN A 595 -10.54 -19.73 -0.76
CA ASN A 595 -11.30 -20.86 -1.32
C ASN A 595 -12.29 -20.44 -2.40
N PHE A 596 -11.94 -19.44 -3.22
CA PHE A 596 -12.84 -18.93 -4.23
C PHE A 596 -13.02 -19.98 -5.34
N ALA A 597 -14.26 -20.21 -5.77
CA ALA A 597 -14.55 -21.17 -6.81
C ALA A 597 -15.76 -20.74 -7.65
N ILE A 598 -15.71 -21.10 -8.92
CA ILE A 598 -16.82 -20.97 -9.86
C ILE A 598 -17.26 -22.36 -10.30
N GLN A 599 -18.56 -22.62 -10.27
CA GLN A 599 -19.16 -23.84 -10.79
C GLN A 599 -20.29 -23.49 -11.76
N PHE A 600 -20.61 -24.40 -12.69
CA PHE A 600 -21.81 -24.23 -13.51
C PHE A 600 -23.05 -24.45 -12.67
N GLY A 601 -23.97 -23.49 -12.68
CA GLY A 601 -25.20 -23.58 -11.90
C GLY A 601 -26.20 -24.60 -12.45
N LYS A 602 -27.13 -25.01 -11.58
CA LYS A 602 -28.18 -25.99 -11.92
C LYS A 602 -29.17 -25.47 -12.97
N LYS A 603 -29.32 -24.14 -13.06
CA LYS A 603 -30.17 -23.49 -14.06
C LYS A 603 -29.39 -23.23 -15.36
N LYS A 604 -30.10 -23.13 -16.48
CA LYS A 604 -29.48 -22.83 -17.77
C LYS A 604 -28.80 -21.47 -17.74
N ASN A 605 -27.54 -21.44 -18.19
CA ASN A 605 -26.72 -20.22 -18.34
C ASN A 605 -26.54 -19.45 -17.02
N THR A 606 -26.30 -20.17 -15.93
CA THR A 606 -25.92 -19.59 -14.65
C THR A 606 -24.59 -20.13 -14.17
N LEU A 607 -23.85 -19.32 -13.42
CA LEU A 607 -22.67 -19.70 -12.65
C LEU A 607 -23.01 -19.61 -11.16
N GLU A 608 -22.46 -20.51 -10.36
CA GLU A 608 -22.47 -20.45 -8.90
C GLU A 608 -21.06 -20.07 -8.44
N LEU A 609 -20.96 -18.94 -7.77
CA LEU A 609 -19.74 -18.46 -7.13
C LEU A 609 -19.79 -18.85 -5.66
N SER A 610 -18.68 -19.33 -5.09
CA SER A 610 -18.57 -19.66 -3.66
C SER A 610 -17.20 -19.34 -3.11
N TRP A 611 -17.11 -18.93 -1.84
CA TRP A 611 -15.86 -18.58 -1.17
C TRP A 611 -15.97 -18.79 0.35
N LYS A 612 -14.89 -18.54 1.08
CA LYS A 612 -14.86 -18.55 2.54
C LYS A 612 -14.42 -17.17 3.07
N GLY A 613 -15.15 -16.66 4.06
CA GLY A 613 -14.70 -15.48 4.79
C GLY A 613 -13.58 -15.83 5.78
N GLU A 614 -12.56 -14.98 5.87
CA GLU A 614 -11.42 -15.19 6.77
C GLU A 614 -11.55 -14.37 8.06
N ASP A 615 -11.34 -15.04 9.19
CA ASP A 615 -11.23 -14.39 10.49
C ASP A 615 -9.78 -13.90 10.69
N ASP A 616 -9.61 -12.73 11.34
CA ASP A 616 -8.29 -12.21 11.72
C ASP A 616 -8.03 -12.54 13.19
N PRO A 617 -7.14 -13.51 13.51
CA PRO A 617 -6.86 -13.88 14.90
C PRO A 617 -6.28 -12.72 15.73
N GLN A 618 -5.67 -11.73 15.07
CA GLN A 618 -5.05 -10.58 15.73
C GLN A 618 -6.04 -9.44 15.95
N GLU A 619 -7.20 -9.48 15.29
CA GLU A 619 -8.21 -8.43 15.31
C GLU A 619 -9.64 -8.99 15.16
N PRO A 620 -10.25 -9.44 16.27
CA PRO A 620 -11.57 -10.06 16.24
C PRO A 620 -12.69 -9.15 15.68
N THR A 621 -12.51 -7.83 15.68
CA THR A 621 -13.51 -6.92 15.08
C THR A 621 -13.55 -7.04 13.55
N ALA A 622 -12.49 -7.56 12.92
CA ALA A 622 -12.36 -7.66 11.46
C ALA A 622 -13.25 -8.72 10.80
N ARG A 623 -14.11 -9.40 11.55
CA ARG A 623 -14.97 -10.46 11.03
C ARG A 623 -15.80 -10.00 9.82
N PRO A 624 -15.82 -10.75 8.70
CA PRO A 624 -16.68 -10.49 7.55
C PRO A 624 -18.18 -10.53 7.92
N ARG A 625 -18.99 -9.66 7.29
CA ARG A 625 -20.45 -9.64 7.44
C ARG A 625 -21.16 -9.83 6.10
N GLU A 626 -20.67 -9.17 5.08
CA GLU A 626 -21.20 -9.16 3.71
C GLU A 626 -20.02 -9.26 2.74
N TYR A 627 -20.29 -9.37 1.44
CA TYR A 627 -19.28 -9.48 0.40
C TYR A 627 -19.67 -8.66 -0.81
N ILE A 628 -18.70 -8.18 -1.58
CA ILE A 628 -18.96 -7.53 -2.86
C ILE A 628 -18.39 -8.42 -3.97
N VAL A 629 -19.22 -8.78 -4.93
CA VAL A 629 -18.83 -9.52 -6.13
C VAL A 629 -18.65 -8.52 -7.27
N TYR A 630 -17.42 -8.38 -7.75
CA TYR A 630 -17.09 -7.56 -8.91
C TYR A 630 -17.06 -8.42 -10.17
N THR A 631 -17.64 -7.92 -11.26
CA THR A 631 -17.71 -8.63 -12.55
C THR A 631 -16.97 -7.88 -13.64
N ARG A 632 -16.18 -8.61 -14.44
CA ARG A 632 -15.59 -8.15 -15.70
C ARG A 632 -16.06 -9.06 -16.84
N ILE A 633 -16.36 -8.49 -18.00
CA ILE A 633 -16.72 -9.23 -19.21
C ILE A 633 -15.65 -9.03 -20.28
N GLY A 634 -15.10 -10.12 -20.82
CA GLY A 634 -14.04 -10.07 -21.83
C GLY A 634 -12.82 -9.28 -21.35
N TYR A 635 -12.30 -8.40 -22.22
CA TYR A 635 -11.17 -7.50 -21.92
C TYR A 635 -11.59 -6.18 -21.25
N GLY A 636 -12.85 -6.07 -20.79
CA GLY A 636 -13.33 -4.87 -20.11
C GLY A 636 -12.69 -4.63 -18.73
N GLY A 637 -13.23 -3.68 -17.98
CA GLY A 637 -12.88 -3.42 -16.59
C GLY A 637 -13.85 -4.13 -15.62
N PHE A 638 -13.52 -4.10 -14.33
CA PHE A 638 -14.47 -4.51 -13.30
C PHE A 638 -15.52 -3.42 -13.06
N ASP A 639 -16.77 -3.84 -12.86
CA ASP A 639 -17.89 -2.99 -12.48
C ASP A 639 -17.78 -2.41 -11.05
N ASN A 640 -18.83 -1.73 -10.58
CA ASN A 640 -18.90 -1.17 -9.22
C ASN A 640 -19.19 -2.24 -8.15
N GLY A 641 -19.33 -3.50 -8.54
CA GLY A 641 -19.63 -4.61 -7.65
C GLY A 641 -21.09 -4.72 -7.22
N THR A 642 -21.47 -5.93 -6.81
CA THR A 642 -22.78 -6.26 -6.26
C THR A 642 -22.63 -6.73 -4.83
N LEU A 643 -23.29 -6.05 -3.87
CA LEU A 643 -23.30 -6.46 -2.46
C LEU A 643 -24.15 -7.73 -2.28
N VAL A 644 -23.59 -8.72 -1.58
CA VAL A 644 -24.24 -9.99 -1.27
C VAL A 644 -24.01 -10.36 0.20
N SER A 645 -24.98 -11.03 0.81
CA SER A 645 -24.96 -11.34 2.24
C SER A 645 -24.50 -12.77 2.56
N LYS A 646 -24.22 -13.58 1.55
CA LYS A 646 -23.84 -14.99 1.67
C LYS A 646 -22.45 -15.20 1.12
N THR A 647 -21.82 -16.30 1.52
CA THR A 647 -20.55 -16.80 0.97
C THR A 647 -20.70 -17.47 -0.40
N SER A 648 -21.81 -17.22 -1.08
CA SER A 648 -22.08 -17.68 -2.43
C SER A 648 -23.02 -16.74 -3.17
N HIS A 649 -22.91 -16.73 -4.50
CA HIS A 649 -23.73 -15.89 -5.37
C HIS A 649 -23.95 -16.54 -6.74
N THR A 650 -25.20 -16.57 -7.19
CA THR A 650 -25.55 -17.08 -8.53
C THR A 650 -25.59 -15.93 -9.53
N VAL A 651 -24.82 -16.05 -10.62
CA VAL A 651 -24.76 -15.06 -11.69
C VAL A 651 -25.36 -15.63 -12.97
N LYS A 652 -26.18 -14.82 -13.67
CA LYS A 652 -26.67 -15.15 -15.01
C LYS A 652 -25.64 -14.71 -16.06
N ILE A 653 -25.36 -15.57 -17.02
CA ILE A 653 -24.37 -15.32 -18.06
C ILE A 653 -24.94 -15.51 -19.47
N GLU A 654 -24.24 -14.94 -20.45
CA GLU A 654 -24.50 -15.16 -21.87
C GLU A 654 -23.45 -16.12 -22.46
N PRO A 655 -23.86 -17.23 -23.10
CA PRO A 655 -22.92 -18.12 -23.77
C PRO A 655 -22.13 -17.41 -24.88
N GLY A 656 -20.83 -17.66 -24.95
CA GLY A 656 -19.93 -17.01 -25.90
C GLY A 656 -19.10 -15.86 -25.32
N LEU A 657 -19.35 -15.44 -24.08
CA LEU A 657 -18.56 -14.42 -23.39
C LEU A 657 -17.79 -15.02 -22.20
N VAL A 658 -16.58 -14.51 -21.97
CA VAL A 658 -15.79 -14.82 -20.76
C VAL A 658 -16.19 -13.85 -19.67
N TYR A 659 -16.51 -14.37 -18.50
CA TYR A 659 -16.80 -13.60 -17.29
C TYR A 659 -15.66 -13.83 -16.30
N SER A 660 -15.14 -12.77 -15.71
CA SER A 660 -14.18 -12.83 -14.62
C SER A 660 -14.76 -12.18 -13.36
N PHE A 661 -14.43 -12.74 -12.21
CA PHE A 661 -14.95 -12.31 -10.91
C PHE A 661 -13.81 -12.15 -9.90
N LYS A 662 -13.97 -11.19 -9.00
CA LYS A 662 -13.23 -11.11 -7.75
C LYS A 662 -14.19 -10.77 -6.62
N VAL A 663 -13.87 -11.19 -5.42
CA VAL A 663 -14.72 -11.01 -4.24
C VAL A 663 -13.94 -10.29 -3.15
N THR A 664 -14.58 -9.32 -2.50
CA THR A 664 -14.07 -8.69 -1.27
C THR A 664 -15.01 -8.98 -0.11
N ALA A 665 -14.45 -9.10 1.09
CA ALA A 665 -15.20 -9.19 2.33
C ALA A 665 -15.47 -7.77 2.87
N VAL A 666 -16.65 -7.57 3.42
CA VAL A 666 -17.12 -6.29 3.95
C VAL A 666 -17.62 -6.44 5.36
N ASN A 667 -17.29 -5.47 6.21
CA ASN A 667 -17.93 -5.27 7.49
C ASN A 667 -18.19 -3.77 7.73
N ARG A 668 -18.57 -3.39 8.96
CA ARG A 668 -18.85 -1.98 9.29
C ARG A 668 -17.60 -1.09 9.29
N GLY A 669 -16.41 -1.68 9.34
CA GLY A 669 -15.11 -1.03 9.33
C GLY A 669 -14.56 -0.71 7.95
N GLY A 670 -14.95 -1.49 6.93
CA GLY A 670 -14.48 -1.30 5.56
C GLY A 670 -14.57 -2.54 4.70
N GLU A 671 -13.80 -2.52 3.63
CA GLU A 671 -13.69 -3.57 2.61
C GLU A 671 -12.28 -4.19 2.60
N SER A 672 -12.17 -5.51 2.42
CA SER A 672 -10.88 -6.19 2.34
C SER A 672 -10.14 -5.90 1.02
N PHE A 673 -8.89 -6.37 0.92
CA PHE A 673 -8.27 -6.59 -0.39
C PHE A 673 -9.03 -7.69 -1.15
N PRO A 674 -8.99 -7.71 -2.49
CA PRO A 674 -9.73 -8.69 -3.28
C PRO A 674 -9.14 -10.09 -3.16
N SER A 675 -9.97 -11.10 -3.41
CA SER A 675 -9.52 -12.44 -3.80
C SER A 675 -8.66 -12.41 -5.07
N GLU A 676 -8.09 -13.54 -5.44
CA GLU A 676 -7.69 -13.81 -6.82
C GLU A 676 -8.87 -13.63 -7.81
N ILE A 677 -8.54 -13.52 -9.09
CA ILE A 677 -9.53 -13.35 -10.15
C ILE A 677 -9.77 -14.69 -10.84
N LEU A 678 -10.99 -15.19 -10.72
CA LEU A 678 -11.44 -16.41 -11.36
C LEU A 678 -12.27 -16.10 -12.60
N SER A 679 -12.21 -16.96 -13.60
CA SER A 679 -12.89 -16.77 -14.88
C SER A 679 -13.71 -17.99 -15.28
N ALA A 680 -14.78 -17.74 -16.05
CA ALA A 680 -15.64 -18.77 -16.59
C ALA A 680 -16.16 -18.41 -17.97
N TYR A 681 -16.46 -19.44 -18.75
CA TYR A 681 -16.98 -19.33 -20.11
C TYR A 681 -17.89 -20.52 -20.40
N LYS A 682 -19.06 -20.22 -20.96
CA LYS A 682 -19.96 -21.24 -21.49
C LYS A 682 -19.92 -21.21 -23.01
N ALA A 683 -19.47 -22.30 -23.63
CA ALA A 683 -19.49 -22.44 -25.07
C ALA A 683 -20.93 -22.48 -25.62
N LYS A 684 -21.12 -21.92 -26.82
CA LYS A 684 -22.43 -21.99 -27.51
C LYS A 684 -22.79 -23.43 -27.92
N ARG A 685 -21.78 -24.25 -28.20
CA ARG A 685 -21.87 -25.68 -28.51
C ARG A 685 -20.82 -26.41 -27.69
N GLU A 686 -21.17 -26.73 -26.44
CA GLU A 686 -20.28 -27.40 -25.47
C GLU A 686 -20.09 -28.87 -25.87
N GLN A 687 -18.83 -29.28 -26.02
CA GLN A 687 -18.44 -30.67 -26.20
C GLN A 687 -17.92 -31.26 -24.89
N GLU A 688 -17.04 -30.53 -24.20
CA GLU A 688 -16.44 -30.94 -22.93
C GLU A 688 -16.25 -29.73 -22.00
N LYS A 689 -16.00 -30.01 -20.72
CA LYS A 689 -15.75 -29.00 -19.69
C LYS A 689 -14.31 -29.08 -19.17
N VAL A 690 -13.72 -27.92 -18.91
CA VAL A 690 -12.41 -27.76 -18.29
C VAL A 690 -12.58 -27.07 -16.94
N ILE A 691 -11.92 -27.57 -15.90
CA ILE A 691 -11.69 -26.79 -14.68
C ILE A 691 -10.27 -26.23 -14.72
N ILE A 692 -10.15 -24.92 -14.55
CA ILE A 692 -8.85 -24.25 -14.39
C ILE A 692 -8.62 -24.05 -12.89
N ILE A 693 -7.52 -24.59 -12.37
CA ILE A 693 -7.10 -24.39 -10.99
C ILE A 693 -5.99 -23.33 -11.03
N ASN A 694 -6.21 -22.20 -10.36
CA ASN A 694 -5.16 -21.23 -10.15
C ASN A 694 -4.37 -21.62 -8.90
N GLY A 695 -3.22 -22.25 -9.08
CA GLY A 695 -2.26 -22.53 -8.01
C GLY A 695 -1.07 -21.58 -8.02
N PHE A 696 -1.15 -20.45 -8.72
CA PHE A 696 -0.08 -19.44 -8.71
C PHE A 696 -0.51 -18.22 -7.89
N ASP A 697 -0.31 -18.33 -6.58
CA ASP A 697 -0.55 -17.27 -5.60
C ASP A 697 0.75 -16.73 -4.99
N ARG A 698 1.90 -17.36 -5.29
CA ARG A 698 3.21 -16.94 -4.81
C ARG A 698 3.50 -15.46 -5.08
N ILE A 699 3.86 -14.77 -4.00
CA ILE A 699 4.54 -13.48 -3.98
C ILE A 699 5.79 -13.59 -3.11
N SER A 700 6.88 -12.94 -3.50
CA SER A 700 8.15 -13.03 -2.78
C SER A 700 9.05 -11.83 -3.01
N GLY A 701 9.98 -11.61 -2.07
CA GLY A 701 11.17 -10.79 -2.32
C GLY A 701 12.16 -11.47 -3.28
N PRO A 702 13.27 -10.77 -3.63
CA PRO A 702 14.32 -11.32 -4.48
C PRO A 702 15.17 -12.38 -3.75
N ALA A 703 15.89 -13.19 -4.51
CA ALA A 703 16.81 -14.20 -3.96
C ALA A 703 17.82 -13.56 -3.01
N VAL A 704 17.96 -14.17 -1.83
CA VAL A 704 18.84 -13.69 -0.76
C VAL A 704 20.18 -14.44 -0.81
N ILE A 705 21.27 -13.69 -0.81
CA ILE A 705 22.61 -14.21 -0.51
C ILE A 705 22.88 -13.90 0.96
N ASN A 706 23.05 -14.94 1.78
CA ASN A 706 23.39 -14.82 3.18
C ASN A 706 24.39 -15.92 3.59
N THR A 707 25.68 -15.61 3.52
CA THR A 707 26.78 -16.47 4.00
C THR A 707 27.64 -15.71 5.00
N SER A 708 28.65 -16.34 5.61
CA SER A 708 29.56 -15.67 6.55
C SER A 708 30.33 -14.49 5.93
N GLU A 709 30.56 -14.50 4.61
CA GLU A 709 31.35 -13.49 3.89
C GLU A 709 30.51 -12.57 3.02
N ARG A 710 29.34 -13.05 2.55
CA ARG A 710 28.51 -12.34 1.57
C ARG A 710 27.09 -12.11 2.09
N ALA A 711 26.55 -10.92 1.83
CA ALA A 711 25.17 -10.55 2.10
C ALA A 711 24.58 -9.72 0.95
N GLY A 712 23.30 -9.93 0.63
CA GLY A 712 22.61 -9.13 -0.38
C GLY A 712 21.48 -9.83 -1.10
N PHE A 713 21.10 -9.23 -2.23
CA PHE A 713 20.02 -9.72 -3.08
C PHE A 713 20.50 -9.94 -4.52
N ASP A 714 20.22 -11.12 -5.07
CA ASP A 714 20.61 -11.48 -6.43
C ASP A 714 19.40 -11.46 -7.37
N LEU A 715 19.16 -10.30 -7.98
CA LEU A 715 18.07 -10.13 -8.96
C LEU A 715 18.25 -11.00 -10.21
N SER A 716 19.48 -11.46 -10.50
CA SER A 716 19.74 -12.32 -11.66
C SER A 716 19.33 -13.76 -11.38
N GLN A 717 19.48 -14.24 -10.15
CA GLN A 717 19.00 -15.55 -9.72
C GLN A 717 17.47 -15.57 -9.69
N ASP A 718 16.86 -14.69 -8.91
CA ASP A 718 15.41 -14.52 -8.80
C ASP A 718 15.11 -13.07 -8.38
N PRO A 719 14.47 -12.25 -9.23
CA PRO A 719 14.09 -10.88 -8.86
C PRO A 719 12.92 -10.84 -7.86
N GLY A 720 12.34 -11.99 -7.52
CA GLY A 720 11.15 -12.11 -6.70
C GLY A 720 9.86 -11.98 -7.52
N VAL A 721 8.74 -12.16 -6.83
CA VAL A 721 7.40 -12.07 -7.42
C VAL A 721 6.60 -11.00 -6.68
N PRO A 722 6.53 -9.77 -7.21
CA PRO A 722 5.79 -8.69 -6.55
C PRO A 722 4.29 -8.97 -6.48
N TYR A 723 3.60 -8.41 -5.47
CA TYR A 723 2.15 -8.26 -5.50
C TYR A 723 1.75 -7.25 -6.57
N ILE A 724 1.14 -7.70 -7.68
CA ILE A 724 0.77 -6.92 -8.88
C ILE A 724 1.96 -6.30 -9.63
N SER A 725 2.78 -5.49 -8.96
CA SER A 725 3.96 -4.85 -9.54
C SER A 725 4.91 -4.33 -8.46
N ASN A 726 6.18 -4.12 -8.81
CA ASN A 726 7.18 -3.46 -7.99
C ASN A 726 7.62 -2.14 -8.63
N ILE A 727 7.70 -1.09 -7.81
CA ILE A 727 8.10 0.27 -8.19
C ILE A 727 9.32 0.78 -7.41
N SER A 728 9.95 -0.08 -6.60
CA SER A 728 11.00 0.33 -5.66
C SER A 728 12.41 -0.07 -6.07
N PHE A 729 12.61 -0.87 -7.13
CA PHE A 729 13.96 -1.27 -7.52
C PHE A 729 14.69 -0.15 -8.28
N CYS A 730 15.94 0.10 -7.90
CA CYS A 730 16.84 0.98 -8.63
C CYS A 730 17.73 0.19 -9.61
N GLY A 731 18.23 -0.99 -9.22
CA GLY A 731 19.07 -1.83 -10.08
C GLY A 731 19.65 -3.03 -9.33
N ALA A 732 20.43 -3.85 -10.01
CA ALA A 732 21.07 -5.03 -9.44
C ALA A 732 22.15 -4.66 -8.43
N GLN A 733 22.23 -5.44 -7.34
CA GLN A 733 23.31 -5.32 -6.37
C GLN A 733 24.62 -5.86 -6.95
N THR A 734 25.71 -5.13 -6.71
CA THR A 734 27.07 -5.48 -7.13
C THR A 734 28.03 -5.65 -5.95
N GLY A 735 27.79 -4.97 -4.83
CA GLY A 735 28.61 -5.09 -3.61
C GLY A 735 28.02 -6.07 -2.61
N PHE A 736 28.65 -7.22 -2.39
CA PHE A 736 28.14 -8.28 -1.50
C PHE A 736 28.99 -8.52 -0.24
N ASP A 737 30.16 -7.89 -0.12
CA ASP A 737 31.10 -8.14 0.97
C ASP A 737 30.58 -7.60 2.32
N ARG A 738 30.34 -8.52 3.27
CA ARG A 738 29.85 -8.19 4.63
C ARG A 738 30.78 -7.26 5.41
N THR A 739 32.08 -7.30 5.16
CA THR A 739 33.05 -6.44 5.85
C THR A 739 32.88 -4.96 5.48
N GLN A 740 32.15 -4.67 4.40
CA GLN A 740 31.84 -3.32 3.93
C GLN A 740 30.49 -2.81 4.43
N ALA A 741 29.86 -3.48 5.41
CA ALA A 741 28.62 -3.03 6.05
C ALA A 741 28.77 -1.63 6.68
N GLY A 742 27.76 -0.78 6.47
CA GLY A 742 27.71 0.60 6.99
C GLY A 742 28.54 1.62 6.19
N LYS A 743 29.08 1.24 5.04
CA LYS A 743 29.72 2.17 4.09
C LYS A 743 28.76 2.52 2.96
N GLU A 744 29.03 3.62 2.27
CA GLU A 744 28.27 4.07 1.09
C GLU A 744 29.19 4.15 -0.14
N GLY A 745 28.61 4.02 -1.33
CA GLY A 745 29.33 4.14 -2.60
C GLY A 745 29.83 2.81 -3.16
N LYS A 746 30.58 2.89 -4.27
CA LYS A 746 31.01 1.69 -5.02
C LYS A 746 31.85 0.77 -4.14
N GLY A 747 31.48 -0.51 -4.10
CA GLY A 747 32.16 -1.53 -3.29
C GLY A 747 31.62 -1.67 -1.87
N SER A 748 30.69 -0.82 -1.42
CA SER A 748 30.01 -1.02 -0.15
C SER A 748 29.07 -2.23 -0.18
N LEU A 749 28.77 -2.80 0.99
CA LEU A 749 27.72 -3.82 1.10
C LEU A 749 26.41 -3.21 0.61
N GLY A 750 25.70 -3.93 -0.26
CA GLY A 750 24.43 -3.48 -0.82
C GLY A 750 24.58 -2.59 -2.05
N HIS A 751 25.77 -2.11 -2.42
CA HIS A 751 25.93 -1.18 -3.54
C HIS A 751 25.23 -1.67 -4.82
N SER A 752 24.32 -0.87 -5.37
CA SER A 752 23.42 -1.26 -6.46
C SER A 752 23.44 -0.28 -7.64
N GLY A 753 23.09 -0.80 -8.82
CA GLY A 753 22.90 -0.05 -10.06
C GLY A 753 21.63 0.81 -10.08
N ASN A 754 21.32 1.40 -11.23
CA ASN A 754 20.21 2.34 -11.43
C ASN A 754 19.36 2.07 -12.68
N GLU A 755 19.61 0.95 -13.36
CA GLU A 755 19.01 0.56 -14.64
C GLU A 755 17.52 0.17 -14.57
N LEU A 756 16.97 0.00 -13.36
CA LEU A 756 15.55 -0.30 -13.12
C LEU A 756 14.76 0.91 -12.58
N GLU A 757 15.41 2.06 -12.35
CA GLU A 757 14.73 3.28 -11.88
C GLU A 757 13.63 3.70 -12.86
N GLY A 758 12.42 3.92 -12.34
CA GLY A 758 11.25 4.29 -13.16
C GLY A 758 10.59 3.12 -13.89
N MET A 759 11.08 1.88 -13.73
CA MET A 759 10.42 0.69 -14.26
C MET A 759 9.38 0.17 -13.27
N LYS A 760 8.12 0.04 -13.72
CA LYS A 760 7.07 -0.66 -12.97
C LYS A 760 7.13 -2.14 -13.30
N ILE A 761 7.97 -2.87 -12.58
CA ILE A 761 8.23 -4.29 -12.82
C ILE A 761 6.95 -5.09 -12.54
N ALA A 762 6.46 -5.83 -13.52
CA ALA A 762 5.25 -6.64 -13.39
C ALA A 762 5.45 -7.82 -12.42
N GLY A 763 4.43 -8.09 -11.62
CA GLY A 763 4.40 -9.19 -10.65
C GLY A 763 3.22 -10.13 -10.85
N ASN A 764 2.79 -10.80 -9.79
CA ASN A 764 1.63 -11.68 -9.82
C ASN A 764 0.34 -10.86 -9.91
N THR A 765 -0.40 -11.00 -11.00
CA THR A 765 -1.68 -10.28 -11.24
C THR A 765 -2.90 -11.04 -10.71
N PHE A 766 -2.74 -12.33 -10.37
CA PHE A 766 -3.79 -13.24 -9.92
C PHE A 766 -4.95 -13.40 -10.93
N ASP A 767 -4.71 -13.13 -12.21
CA ASP A 767 -5.72 -13.11 -13.28
C ASP A 767 -5.39 -14.08 -14.43
N TYR A 768 -4.56 -15.08 -14.16
CA TYR A 768 -4.13 -16.06 -15.16
C TYR A 768 -5.22 -17.04 -15.63
N PRO A 769 -6.27 -17.35 -14.82
CA PRO A 769 -7.44 -18.07 -15.34
C PRO A 769 -8.09 -17.39 -16.54
N PHE A 770 -8.05 -16.04 -16.62
CA PHE A 770 -8.51 -15.34 -17.81
C PHE A 770 -7.63 -15.63 -19.03
N ILE A 771 -6.31 -15.64 -18.87
CA ILE A 771 -5.36 -15.88 -19.97
C ILE A 771 -5.50 -17.31 -20.52
N HIS A 772 -5.53 -18.32 -19.64
CA HIS A 772 -5.77 -19.71 -20.02
C HIS A 772 -7.16 -19.89 -20.62
N GLY A 773 -8.17 -19.34 -19.95
CA GLY A 773 -9.56 -19.38 -20.39
C GLY A 773 -9.77 -18.77 -21.78
N LYS A 774 -9.11 -17.66 -22.11
CA LYS A 774 -9.14 -17.06 -23.46
C LYS A 774 -8.58 -18.00 -24.53
N ALA A 775 -7.51 -18.74 -24.22
CA ALA A 775 -6.96 -19.74 -25.13
C ALA A 775 -7.92 -20.95 -25.31
N ILE A 776 -8.58 -21.39 -24.23
CA ILE A 776 -9.62 -22.43 -24.28
C ILE A 776 -10.84 -21.96 -25.10
N GLN A 777 -11.28 -20.72 -24.89
CA GLN A 777 -12.36 -20.09 -25.65
C GLN A 777 -12.07 -20.10 -27.15
N ALA A 778 -10.82 -19.80 -27.55
CA ALA A 778 -10.41 -19.78 -28.94
C ALA A 778 -10.50 -21.15 -29.63
N ALA A 779 -10.39 -22.26 -28.89
CA ALA A 779 -10.64 -23.61 -29.40
C ALA A 779 -12.13 -23.89 -29.70
N GLY A 780 -13.05 -23.07 -29.16
CA GLY A 780 -14.45 -22.94 -29.58
C GLY A 780 -15.44 -24.01 -29.08
N LYS A 781 -14.97 -25.19 -28.65
CA LYS A 781 -15.83 -26.34 -28.29
C LYS A 781 -15.88 -26.65 -26.78
N TYR A 782 -15.17 -25.89 -25.97
CA TYR A 782 -14.98 -26.19 -24.55
C TYR A 782 -15.58 -25.09 -23.69
N SER A 783 -16.32 -25.49 -22.66
CA SER A 783 -16.68 -24.58 -21.57
C SER A 783 -15.64 -24.69 -20.47
N PHE A 784 -15.41 -23.61 -19.72
CA PHE A 784 -14.55 -23.68 -18.54
C PHE A 784 -15.12 -22.89 -17.37
N VAL A 785 -14.74 -23.31 -16.18
CA VAL A 785 -14.82 -22.55 -14.93
C VAL A 785 -13.44 -22.59 -14.28
N SER A 786 -13.21 -21.76 -13.26
CA SER A 786 -11.98 -21.82 -12.50
C SER A 786 -12.21 -21.78 -10.99
N CYS A 787 -11.21 -22.24 -10.25
CA CYS A 787 -11.16 -22.23 -8.79
C CYS A 787 -9.75 -21.96 -8.28
N SER A 788 -9.65 -21.59 -7.01
CA SER A 788 -8.39 -21.62 -6.28
C SER A 788 -7.93 -23.06 -6.05
N ASP A 789 -6.65 -23.26 -5.78
CA ASP A 789 -6.11 -24.54 -5.36
C ASP A 789 -6.67 -24.96 -3.98
N GLU A 790 -6.85 -24.03 -3.03
CA GLU A 790 -7.40 -24.41 -1.71
C GLU A 790 -8.86 -24.85 -1.81
N ALA A 791 -9.64 -24.34 -2.78
CA ALA A 791 -10.98 -24.84 -3.03
C ALA A 791 -10.99 -26.33 -3.42
N VAL A 792 -9.94 -26.79 -4.11
CA VAL A 792 -9.75 -28.21 -4.44
C VAL A 792 -9.27 -28.97 -3.20
N GLU A 793 -8.23 -28.49 -2.52
CA GLU A 793 -7.63 -29.19 -1.38
C GLU A 793 -8.60 -29.35 -0.20
N ASN A 794 -9.48 -28.38 0.02
CA ASN A 794 -10.51 -28.42 1.06
C ASN A 794 -11.82 -29.08 0.59
N GLY A 795 -11.87 -29.64 -0.62
CA GLY A 795 -12.99 -30.44 -1.11
C GLY A 795 -14.25 -29.65 -1.51
N LEU A 796 -14.13 -28.34 -1.80
CA LEU A 796 -15.23 -27.55 -2.37
C LEU A 796 -15.40 -27.82 -3.87
N VAL A 797 -14.33 -28.26 -4.54
CA VAL A 797 -14.32 -28.65 -5.95
C VAL A 797 -13.76 -30.06 -6.07
N THR A 798 -14.50 -30.95 -6.74
CA THR A 798 -14.08 -32.33 -7.04
C THR A 798 -13.60 -32.41 -8.48
N LEU A 799 -12.36 -32.87 -8.70
CA LEU A 799 -11.75 -32.85 -10.03
C LEU A 799 -12.39 -33.88 -10.97
N GLU A 800 -12.85 -35.00 -10.43
CA GLU A 800 -13.48 -36.11 -11.18
C GLU A 800 -14.79 -35.70 -11.87
N ASP A 801 -15.37 -34.54 -11.53
CA ASP A 801 -16.52 -33.96 -12.23
C ASP A 801 -16.16 -33.33 -13.59
N TYR A 802 -14.86 -33.20 -13.88
CA TYR A 802 -14.33 -32.53 -15.06
C TYR A 802 -13.47 -33.49 -15.90
N PRO A 803 -13.73 -33.61 -17.22
CA PRO A 803 -12.89 -34.42 -18.12
C PRO A 803 -11.45 -33.91 -18.26
N VAL A 804 -11.24 -32.60 -18.08
CA VAL A 804 -9.94 -31.94 -18.23
C VAL A 804 -9.71 -30.98 -17.05
N VAL A 805 -8.54 -31.07 -16.45
CA VAL A 805 -8.01 -30.14 -15.45
C VAL A 805 -6.84 -29.37 -16.04
N ASP A 806 -6.85 -28.05 -15.91
CA ASP A 806 -5.75 -27.14 -16.26
C ASP A 806 -5.21 -26.51 -14.97
N TYR A 807 -3.99 -26.87 -14.56
CA TYR A 807 -3.38 -26.40 -13.32
C TYR A 807 -2.26 -25.38 -13.58
N ILE A 808 -2.55 -24.14 -13.22
CA ILE A 808 -1.65 -23.00 -13.40
C ILE A 808 -0.70 -22.94 -12.20
N LEU A 809 0.60 -23.02 -12.47
CA LEU A 809 1.64 -22.97 -11.44
C LEU A 809 2.62 -21.81 -11.62
N GLY A 810 2.57 -21.02 -12.70
CA GLY A 810 3.38 -19.81 -12.83
C GLY A 810 4.80 -19.91 -12.28
N LEU A 811 5.12 -19.10 -11.27
CA LEU A 811 6.37 -19.15 -10.50
C LEU A 811 6.21 -19.75 -9.10
N GLU A 812 5.18 -20.54 -8.88
CA GLU A 812 4.88 -21.26 -7.65
C GLU A 812 6.06 -22.17 -7.28
N LYS A 813 6.53 -22.07 -6.04
CA LYS A 813 7.59 -22.93 -5.48
C LYS A 813 7.72 -22.71 -3.99
N GLU A 814 8.22 -23.72 -3.31
CA GLU A 814 8.59 -23.62 -1.91
C GLU A 814 9.89 -22.87 -1.75
N ASP A 815 9.89 -21.92 -0.83
CA ASP A 815 11.09 -21.29 -0.33
C ASP A 815 11.11 -21.50 1.19
N PRO A 816 11.88 -22.46 1.70
CA PRO A 816 11.91 -22.78 3.13
C PRO A 816 12.34 -21.61 4.02
N ALA A 817 12.96 -20.56 3.44
CA ALA A 817 13.33 -19.36 4.18
C ALA A 817 12.14 -18.39 4.36
N ASN A 818 11.09 -18.51 3.54
CA ASN A 818 9.91 -17.66 3.63
C ASN A 818 8.87 -18.26 4.58
N LYS A 819 8.13 -17.39 5.26
CA LYS A 819 7.04 -17.82 6.16
C LYS A 819 5.81 -18.30 5.38
N ALA A 820 5.50 -17.65 4.26
CA ALA A 820 4.38 -18.05 3.42
C ALA A 820 4.71 -19.39 2.74
N TYR A 821 3.78 -20.33 2.83
CA TYR A 821 3.93 -21.65 2.23
C TYR A 821 3.37 -21.63 0.81
N TYR A 822 4.26 -21.84 -0.13
CA TYR A 822 4.03 -21.85 -1.56
C TYR A 822 4.52 -23.19 -2.07
N LYS A 823 3.74 -23.97 -2.80
CA LYS A 823 4.16 -25.31 -3.21
C LYS A 823 3.50 -25.71 -4.51
N THR A 824 4.32 -26.10 -5.49
CA THR A 824 3.80 -26.58 -6.79
C THR A 824 2.79 -27.71 -6.62
N PHE A 825 3.14 -28.73 -5.84
CA PHE A 825 2.24 -29.82 -5.48
C PHE A 825 2.35 -30.16 -4.00
N SER A 826 1.45 -29.60 -3.19
CA SER A 826 1.31 -29.99 -1.79
C SER A 826 1.00 -31.49 -1.67
N SER A 827 1.22 -32.07 -0.49
CA SER A 827 0.85 -33.47 -0.24
C SER A 827 -0.66 -33.73 -0.38
N ALA A 828 -1.52 -32.73 -0.19
CA ALA A 828 -2.96 -32.86 -0.45
C ALA A 828 -3.21 -32.89 -1.96
N MET A 829 -2.67 -31.91 -2.71
CA MET A 829 -2.80 -31.86 -4.17
C MET A 829 -2.24 -33.11 -4.86
N GLN A 830 -1.09 -33.64 -4.43
CA GLN A 830 -0.52 -34.88 -4.98
C GLN A 830 -1.50 -36.06 -4.87
N ARG A 831 -2.19 -36.20 -3.74
CA ARG A 831 -3.19 -37.28 -3.54
C ARG A 831 -4.41 -37.09 -4.43
N ILE A 832 -4.92 -35.86 -4.51
CA ILE A 832 -6.09 -35.53 -5.33
C ILE A 832 -5.80 -35.76 -6.81
N MET A 833 -4.66 -35.26 -7.31
CA MET A 833 -4.25 -35.46 -8.71
C MET A 833 -3.97 -36.93 -9.03
N THR A 834 -3.43 -37.68 -8.07
CA THR A 834 -3.25 -39.14 -8.23
C THR A 834 -4.60 -39.84 -8.42
N SER A 835 -5.59 -39.53 -7.58
CA SER A 835 -6.97 -40.06 -7.72
C SER A 835 -7.55 -39.73 -9.09
N TYR A 836 -7.52 -38.45 -9.47
CA TYR A 836 -8.04 -37.95 -10.73
C TYR A 836 -7.41 -38.62 -11.96
N CYS A 837 -6.08 -38.77 -11.97
CA CYS A 837 -5.39 -39.49 -13.03
C CYS A 837 -5.75 -40.98 -13.04
N GLN A 838 -5.85 -41.63 -11.89
CA GLN A 838 -6.22 -43.05 -11.81
C GLN A 838 -7.68 -43.32 -12.24
N SER A 839 -8.57 -42.34 -12.12
CA SER A 839 -9.93 -42.41 -12.68
C SER A 839 -10.02 -42.12 -14.19
N GLY A 840 -8.88 -41.92 -14.87
CA GLY A 840 -8.84 -41.70 -16.32
C GLY A 840 -8.88 -40.22 -16.75
N GLY A 841 -8.65 -39.28 -15.83
CA GLY A 841 -8.68 -37.85 -16.10
C GLY A 841 -7.60 -37.37 -17.08
N SER A 842 -7.79 -36.16 -17.63
CA SER A 842 -6.78 -35.46 -18.42
C SER A 842 -6.26 -34.24 -17.68
N LEU A 843 -4.95 -34.13 -17.51
CA LEU A 843 -4.30 -33.10 -16.69
C LEU A 843 -3.29 -32.28 -17.51
N PHE A 844 -3.53 -30.98 -17.63
CA PHE A 844 -2.55 -30.01 -18.10
C PHE A 844 -1.92 -29.28 -16.91
N VAL A 845 -0.59 -29.17 -16.91
CA VAL A 845 0.19 -28.44 -15.90
C VAL A 845 1.16 -27.51 -16.60
N SER A 846 1.28 -26.27 -16.14
CA SER A 846 2.34 -25.36 -16.60
C SER A 846 2.89 -24.50 -15.49
N GLY A 847 4.22 -24.49 -15.32
CA GLY A 847 4.92 -23.65 -14.35
C GLY A 847 6.43 -23.75 -14.50
N ALA A 848 7.16 -22.77 -13.97
CA ALA A 848 8.61 -22.67 -14.11
C ALA A 848 9.39 -23.65 -13.22
N TYR A 849 8.79 -24.11 -12.12
CA TYR A 849 9.46 -24.88 -11.05
C TYR A 849 8.87 -26.27 -10.80
N VAL A 850 8.10 -26.79 -11.76
CA VAL A 850 7.38 -28.08 -11.64
C VAL A 850 8.31 -29.27 -11.39
N GLY A 851 9.58 -29.19 -11.78
CA GLY A 851 10.59 -30.22 -11.53
C GLY A 851 11.47 -29.89 -10.34
N SER A 852 12.07 -28.70 -10.30
CA SER A 852 13.05 -28.32 -9.27
C SER A 852 12.45 -28.35 -7.86
N ASP A 853 11.22 -27.84 -7.71
CA ASP A 853 10.49 -27.81 -6.43
C ASP A 853 10.08 -29.23 -5.99
N MET A 854 9.97 -30.16 -6.93
CA MET A 854 9.58 -31.55 -6.69
C MET A 854 10.77 -32.52 -6.59
N SER A 855 12.00 -32.04 -6.69
CA SER A 855 13.19 -32.91 -6.69
C SER A 855 13.71 -33.26 -5.29
N GLY A 856 13.28 -32.54 -4.25
CA GLY A 856 13.85 -32.61 -2.90
C GLY A 856 13.58 -33.89 -2.08
N THR A 857 12.49 -34.63 -2.34
CA THR A 857 12.13 -35.83 -1.57
C THR A 857 11.80 -37.01 -2.48
N GLN A 858 11.93 -38.24 -1.96
CA GLN A 858 11.56 -39.43 -2.73
C GLN A 858 10.07 -39.43 -3.09
N GLY A 859 9.18 -39.05 -2.16
CA GLY A 859 7.74 -38.98 -2.42
C GLY A 859 7.38 -38.01 -3.56
N ASN A 860 8.00 -36.83 -3.59
CA ASN A 860 7.77 -35.85 -4.66
C ASN A 860 8.25 -36.38 -6.01
N ARG A 861 9.44 -37.00 -6.06
CA ARG A 861 9.96 -37.62 -7.30
C ARG A 861 9.08 -38.76 -7.77
N GLU A 862 8.63 -39.62 -6.86
CA GLU A 862 7.73 -40.72 -7.19
C GLU A 862 6.39 -40.21 -7.76
N PHE A 863 5.85 -39.10 -7.22
CA PHE A 863 4.66 -38.48 -7.79
C PHE A 863 4.91 -37.99 -9.22
N THR A 864 5.98 -37.22 -9.47
CA THR A 864 6.25 -36.70 -10.82
C THR A 864 6.57 -37.81 -11.82
N GLU A 865 7.31 -38.85 -11.42
CA GLU A 865 7.72 -39.94 -12.31
C GLU A 865 6.60 -40.95 -12.57
N LYS A 866 5.83 -41.33 -11.53
CA LYS A 866 4.79 -42.37 -11.66
C LYS A 866 3.45 -41.83 -12.13
N ILE A 867 3.10 -40.59 -11.76
CA ILE A 867 1.80 -39.97 -12.08
C ILE A 867 1.93 -38.95 -13.21
N LEU A 868 2.84 -37.97 -13.11
CA LEU A 868 2.96 -36.95 -14.15
C LEU A 868 3.83 -37.38 -15.34
N LYS A 869 4.57 -38.48 -15.19
CA LYS A 869 5.38 -39.16 -16.22
C LYS A 869 6.58 -38.35 -16.71
N TYR A 870 7.24 -37.63 -15.80
CA TYR A 870 8.49 -36.93 -16.08
C TYR A 870 9.50 -37.01 -14.93
N GLY A 871 10.76 -36.82 -15.28
CA GLY A 871 11.87 -36.58 -14.35
C GLY A 871 12.41 -35.15 -14.49
N TYR A 872 12.95 -34.59 -13.41
CA TYR A 872 13.66 -33.31 -13.44
C TYR A 872 15.10 -33.50 -13.89
N GLN A 873 15.55 -32.72 -14.88
CA GLN A 873 16.92 -32.77 -15.38
C GLN A 873 17.77 -31.60 -14.86
N SER A 874 17.28 -30.36 -15.01
CA SER A 874 17.98 -29.12 -14.66
C SER A 874 17.03 -27.93 -14.78
N SER A 875 17.39 -26.76 -14.24
CA SER A 875 16.69 -25.51 -14.55
C SER A 875 17.53 -24.66 -15.52
N LEU A 876 16.88 -24.14 -16.55
CA LEU A 876 17.48 -23.23 -17.52
C LEU A 876 17.66 -21.85 -16.89
N THR A 877 18.88 -21.49 -16.51
CA THR A 877 19.22 -20.21 -15.84
C THR A 877 19.79 -19.15 -16.78
N ASP A 878 20.23 -19.53 -17.99
CA ASP A 878 20.63 -18.60 -19.04
C ASP A 878 19.43 -17.76 -19.49
N LYS A 879 19.46 -16.45 -19.20
CA LYS A 879 18.36 -15.52 -19.50
C LYS A 879 18.25 -15.19 -21.00
N SER A 880 19.30 -15.47 -21.79
CA SER A 880 19.26 -15.28 -23.24
C SER A 880 18.45 -16.38 -23.94
N ALA A 881 18.33 -17.57 -23.31
CA ALA A 881 17.55 -18.69 -23.79
C ALA A 881 16.04 -18.47 -23.52
N ASN A 882 15.44 -17.59 -24.32
CA ASN A 882 14.03 -17.19 -24.19
C ASN A 882 13.09 -17.83 -25.22
N GLN A 883 13.63 -18.64 -26.15
CA GLN A 883 12.88 -19.29 -27.22
C GLN A 883 12.59 -20.75 -26.89
N ILE A 884 11.39 -21.21 -27.27
CA ILE A 884 10.93 -22.58 -27.10
C ILE A 884 10.34 -23.06 -28.43
N LYS A 885 10.71 -24.26 -28.86
CA LYS A 885 10.22 -24.87 -30.11
C LYS A 885 9.39 -26.11 -29.82
N GLY A 886 8.28 -26.26 -30.51
CA GLY A 886 7.40 -27.43 -30.35
C GLY A 886 6.08 -27.22 -31.05
N LEU A 887 5.38 -28.31 -31.37
CA LEU A 887 4.09 -28.29 -32.07
C LEU A 887 4.09 -27.45 -33.36
N GLY A 888 5.20 -27.41 -34.09
CA GLY A 888 5.36 -26.61 -35.31
C GLY A 888 5.46 -25.08 -35.09
N ARG A 889 5.73 -24.64 -33.85
CA ARG A 889 5.85 -23.23 -33.47
C ARG A 889 7.20 -22.93 -32.82
N THR A 890 7.57 -21.66 -32.85
CA THR A 890 8.63 -21.07 -32.02
C THR A 890 7.99 -19.96 -31.22
N ILE A 891 8.03 -20.08 -29.88
CA ILE A 891 7.43 -19.14 -28.94
C ILE A 891 8.51 -18.49 -28.07
N THR A 892 8.17 -17.37 -27.44
CA THR A 892 9.04 -16.62 -26.54
C THR A 892 8.41 -16.40 -25.17
N ILE A 893 9.25 -16.41 -24.14
CA ILE A 893 8.87 -16.11 -22.75
C ILE A 893 9.76 -14.99 -22.15
N PRO A 894 9.24 -14.16 -21.25
CA PRO A 894 10.00 -13.09 -20.60
C PRO A 894 11.00 -13.70 -19.60
N ARG A 895 12.31 -13.50 -19.82
CA ARG A 895 13.35 -14.03 -18.92
C ARG A 895 13.89 -12.99 -17.91
N LEU A 896 13.59 -11.72 -18.14
CA LEU A 896 14.10 -10.57 -17.38
C LEU A 896 12.95 -9.69 -16.87
N PRO A 897 13.14 -8.95 -15.74
CA PRO A 897 12.18 -7.95 -15.27
C PRO A 897 11.76 -6.96 -16.37
N ASN A 898 10.47 -6.67 -16.45
CA ASN A 898 9.88 -5.78 -17.45
C ASN A 898 8.51 -5.27 -16.95
N GLU A 899 7.86 -4.38 -17.71
CA GLU A 899 6.60 -3.74 -17.30
C GLU A 899 5.33 -4.50 -17.72
N ASN A 900 5.45 -5.52 -18.56
CA ASN A 900 4.30 -6.15 -19.22
C ASN A 900 3.87 -7.46 -18.55
N SER A 901 4.82 -8.24 -18.05
CA SER A 901 4.57 -9.55 -17.42
C SER A 901 5.69 -9.90 -16.45
N TYR A 902 5.41 -10.75 -15.46
CA TYR A 902 6.43 -11.24 -14.55
C TYR A 902 7.56 -11.95 -15.31
N ALA A 903 8.77 -11.91 -14.77
CA ALA A 903 9.94 -12.55 -15.37
C ALA A 903 9.98 -14.04 -15.00
N VAL A 904 10.40 -14.91 -15.93
CA VAL A 904 10.64 -16.34 -15.70
C VAL A 904 12.14 -16.57 -15.59
N PRO A 905 12.76 -16.45 -14.40
CA PRO A 905 14.21 -16.46 -14.28
C PRO A 905 14.82 -17.85 -14.51
N ALA A 906 14.16 -18.90 -14.05
CA ALA A 906 14.66 -20.27 -14.15
C ALA A 906 13.48 -21.17 -14.49
N ALA A 907 13.43 -21.67 -15.72
CA ALA A 907 12.39 -22.59 -16.18
C ALA A 907 12.95 -24.00 -16.21
N ASP A 908 12.18 -24.98 -15.79
CA ASP A 908 12.65 -26.35 -15.66
C ASP A 908 12.75 -27.07 -16.99
N CYS A 909 13.83 -27.82 -17.14
CA CYS A 909 14.02 -28.85 -18.14
C CYS A 909 13.55 -30.18 -17.55
N ILE A 910 12.46 -30.72 -18.10
CA ILE A 910 11.87 -31.98 -17.67
C ILE A 910 12.00 -33.02 -18.77
N VAL A 911 12.34 -34.25 -18.42
CA VAL A 911 12.54 -35.35 -19.36
C VAL A 911 11.41 -36.37 -19.24
N PRO A 912 10.94 -36.94 -20.36
CA PRO A 912 9.89 -37.96 -20.32
C PRO A 912 10.38 -39.21 -19.60
N VAL A 913 9.47 -39.85 -18.85
CA VAL A 913 9.67 -41.15 -18.23
C VAL A 913 8.61 -42.12 -18.78
N ASP A 914 8.91 -43.42 -18.79
CA ASP A 914 7.99 -44.45 -19.31
C ASP A 914 7.66 -44.17 -20.79
N THR A 915 6.39 -44.23 -21.18
CA THR A 915 5.90 -44.01 -22.55
C THR A 915 5.55 -42.55 -22.85
N ALA A 916 5.93 -41.61 -21.98
CA ALA A 916 5.81 -40.18 -22.28
C ALA A 916 6.79 -39.76 -23.39
N PHE A 917 6.51 -38.63 -24.04
CA PHE A 917 7.34 -38.11 -25.13
C PHE A 917 7.47 -36.57 -25.05
N PRO A 918 8.58 -35.99 -25.54
CA PRO A 918 8.77 -34.55 -25.49
C PRO A 918 7.89 -33.84 -26.53
N VAL A 919 7.33 -32.68 -26.16
CA VAL A 919 6.47 -31.85 -27.03
C VAL A 919 7.07 -30.47 -27.33
N PHE A 920 7.96 -30.00 -26.46
CA PHE A 920 8.65 -28.72 -26.58
C PHE A 920 10.13 -28.87 -26.17
N THR A 921 11.00 -28.05 -26.75
CA THR A 921 12.41 -27.93 -26.37
C THR A 921 12.85 -26.48 -26.27
N TYR A 922 13.75 -26.18 -25.32
CA TYR A 922 14.38 -24.87 -25.19
C TYR A 922 15.46 -24.64 -26.25
N VAL A 923 15.62 -23.38 -26.65
CA VAL A 923 16.65 -22.94 -27.60
C VAL A 923 17.48 -21.82 -26.96
N PRO A 924 18.84 -21.89 -27.02
CA PRO A 924 19.65 -23.02 -27.49
C PRO A 924 19.63 -24.22 -26.52
N GLY A 925 20.22 -25.36 -26.94
CA GLY A 925 20.45 -26.52 -26.06
C GLY A 925 19.52 -27.70 -26.28
N ASN A 926 18.36 -27.52 -26.92
CA ASN A 926 17.40 -28.57 -27.27
C ASN A 926 16.99 -29.47 -26.09
N GLN A 927 17.07 -28.94 -24.86
CA GLN A 927 16.60 -29.60 -23.66
C GLN A 927 15.07 -29.62 -23.66
N SER A 928 14.46 -30.70 -23.17
CA SER A 928 13.00 -30.84 -23.15
C SER A 928 12.36 -29.82 -22.21
N ALA A 929 11.44 -29.02 -22.75
CA ALA A 929 10.70 -27.95 -22.08
C ALA A 929 9.27 -28.36 -21.73
N GLY A 930 8.82 -29.52 -22.22
CA GLY A 930 7.51 -30.05 -21.93
C GLY A 930 7.34 -31.45 -22.49
N ILE A 931 6.48 -32.23 -21.86
CA ILE A 931 6.20 -33.63 -22.20
C ILE A 931 4.69 -33.88 -22.28
N ALA A 932 4.33 -34.94 -23.00
CA ALA A 932 2.98 -35.47 -23.02
C ALA A 932 3.00 -36.99 -22.78
N TYR A 933 1.96 -37.49 -22.12
CA TYR A 933 1.77 -38.90 -21.85
C TYR A 933 0.34 -39.32 -22.22
N LYS A 934 0.22 -40.47 -22.89
CA LYS A 934 -1.05 -41.09 -23.25
C LYS A 934 -1.07 -42.56 -22.82
N GLY A 935 -1.85 -42.85 -21.79
CA GLY A 935 -2.13 -44.21 -21.32
C GLY A 935 -3.58 -44.35 -20.86
N ASN A 936 -3.79 -44.95 -19.68
CA ASN A 936 -5.12 -45.03 -19.05
C ASN A 936 -5.69 -43.66 -18.66
N TYR A 937 -4.82 -42.65 -18.59
CA TYR A 937 -5.10 -41.23 -18.42
C TYR A 937 -4.11 -40.44 -19.27
N ARG A 938 -4.25 -39.11 -19.29
CA ARG A 938 -3.39 -38.25 -20.12
C ARG A 938 -2.81 -37.11 -19.29
N THR A 939 -1.53 -36.83 -19.49
CA THR A 939 -0.88 -35.64 -18.93
C THR A 939 -0.20 -34.84 -20.02
N PHE A 940 -0.17 -33.53 -19.85
CA PHE A 940 0.62 -32.60 -20.64
C PHE A 940 1.28 -31.65 -19.64
N VAL A 941 2.60 -31.64 -19.56
CA VAL A 941 3.32 -30.87 -18.53
C VAL A 941 4.33 -29.97 -19.22
N LEU A 942 4.29 -28.68 -18.90
CA LEU A 942 5.25 -27.66 -19.34
C LEU A 942 6.15 -27.27 -18.18
N GLY A 943 7.47 -27.26 -18.42
CA GLY A 943 8.48 -26.73 -17.49
C GLY A 943 8.60 -25.20 -17.53
N PHE A 944 7.63 -24.52 -18.15
CA PHE A 944 7.50 -23.07 -18.18
C PHE A 944 6.02 -22.68 -18.07
N PRO A 945 5.71 -21.45 -17.61
CA PRO A 945 4.33 -21.01 -17.47
C PRO A 945 3.67 -20.73 -18.83
N PHE A 946 2.49 -21.28 -19.08
CA PHE A 946 1.77 -21.09 -20.34
C PHE A 946 1.30 -19.63 -20.53
N GLU A 947 0.88 -18.99 -19.44
CA GLU A 947 0.49 -17.59 -19.41
C GLU A 947 1.64 -16.63 -19.74
N SER A 948 2.90 -17.07 -19.63
CA SER A 948 4.09 -16.28 -19.95
C SER A 948 4.44 -16.25 -21.45
N ILE A 949 3.80 -17.10 -22.26
CA ILE A 949 3.95 -17.08 -23.72
C ILE A 949 3.44 -15.73 -24.22
N GLN A 950 4.27 -14.94 -24.91
CA GLN A 950 3.92 -13.55 -25.24
C GLN A 950 2.76 -13.42 -26.25
N SER A 951 2.72 -14.30 -27.25
CA SER A 951 1.74 -14.24 -28.35
C SER A 951 0.41 -14.91 -27.99
N GLU A 952 -0.68 -14.15 -28.01
CA GLU A 952 -2.04 -14.67 -27.78
C GLU A 952 -2.44 -15.72 -28.82
N ALA A 953 -2.08 -15.52 -30.09
CA ALA A 953 -2.38 -16.45 -31.16
C ALA A 953 -1.64 -17.80 -30.98
N ASP A 954 -0.42 -17.77 -30.46
CA ASP A 954 0.33 -18.97 -30.13
C ASP A 954 -0.28 -19.69 -28.92
N ARG A 955 -0.65 -18.96 -27.86
CA ARG A 955 -1.39 -19.52 -26.72
C ARG A 955 -2.66 -20.25 -27.20
N ALA A 956 -3.48 -19.59 -28.01
CA ALA A 956 -4.70 -20.18 -28.56
C ALA A 956 -4.45 -21.46 -29.37
N THR A 957 -3.43 -21.45 -30.25
CA THR A 957 -3.08 -22.62 -31.06
C THR A 957 -2.59 -23.78 -30.21
N ILE A 958 -1.69 -23.51 -29.25
CA ILE A 958 -1.11 -24.52 -28.37
C ILE A 958 -2.19 -25.15 -27.49
N MET A 959 -3.04 -24.33 -26.86
CA MET A 959 -4.15 -24.81 -26.05
C MET A 959 -5.13 -25.68 -26.86
N ALA A 960 -5.45 -25.28 -28.11
CA ALA A 960 -6.27 -26.11 -28.99
C ALA A 960 -5.62 -27.48 -29.29
N GLY A 961 -4.28 -27.51 -29.46
CA GLY A 961 -3.52 -28.75 -29.61
C GLY A 961 -3.56 -29.65 -28.36
N ILE A 962 -3.41 -29.06 -27.17
CA ILE A 962 -3.49 -29.76 -25.87
C ILE A 962 -4.89 -30.36 -25.67
N LEU A 963 -5.94 -29.57 -25.84
CA LEU A 963 -7.33 -30.03 -25.71
C LEU A 963 -7.68 -31.11 -26.75
N GLY A 964 -7.17 -30.98 -27.97
CA GLY A 964 -7.27 -32.02 -28.99
C GLY A 964 -6.57 -33.31 -28.59
N PHE A 965 -5.36 -33.21 -28.02
CA PHE A 965 -4.63 -34.35 -27.48
C PHE A 965 -5.39 -35.05 -26.35
N PHE A 966 -6.14 -34.33 -25.50
CA PHE A 966 -6.92 -34.96 -24.43
C PHE A 966 -8.22 -35.61 -24.91
N THR A 967 -8.88 -35.03 -25.91
CA THR A 967 -10.22 -35.47 -26.35
C THR A 967 -10.23 -36.41 -27.56
N GLN A 968 -9.10 -36.60 -28.25
CA GLN A 968 -8.99 -37.59 -29.32
C GLN A 968 -9.26 -38.99 -28.77
N LYS A 969 -10.35 -39.63 -29.21
CA LYS A 969 -10.66 -41.01 -28.86
C LYS A 969 -9.67 -41.97 -29.52
#